data_AF-R9N3Q9-F1
#
_entry.id   AF-R9N3Q9-F1
#
_cell.length_a   1.000
_cell.length_b   1.000
_cell.length_c   1.000
_cell.angle_alpha   90.00
_cell.angle_beta   90.00
_cell.angle_gamma   90.00
#
_symmetry.space_group_name_H-M   'P 1'
#
loop_
_entity.id
_entity.type
_entity.pdbx_description
1 polymer ?
#
loop_
_entity_poly.entity_id
_entity_poly.type
_entity_poly.pdbx_seq_one_letter_code
_entity_poly.pdbx_strand_id
1 'polypeptide(L)'
;MWGSMGERRSITYPDGRKALYQYDELLRLQKMQIQRDAGEGGSLPGISSFGRTAGRPEEINYKYDEMGRISEKLLPEGMRTRWLYDERGQLRELVHEDRYGVLDRYQYEYDLMGNKTAITKERRGLKEESGRYEYGYDSLSRLISVSKDGDVLRNYAYDSFGNRSYLEDFRKGGSTSYHFDALNRLMFKEEGQPNHMLAGMENIIAGNFAESMQEEMRLRTEYSYDNRGNLIKEETEGKLLHGYEYGAMNRLVRSWNDQGQETFYFYNGIGQRTGKNVNGDEEDYLLDLTREYHNLLGIQKDNNGQYFYFDGNVTAMEEINGRTAKCENRNRNGRTSFPGLHYYLQDELGSPMRVNGFKVKENSAIGKSTYLAYGYDEFGNDLGRELEEAGIPNVYDRQGMEQPFGYTGYRYDEVSETYFAQARETQPRAGRFTAEDVIKGNGAVAKTLNEYSYCLNNSLSYVDWDGKSATVAILVVAGLTLLLTGCGKELDESEIEPMPSATSDHEFTNSMEVYNSKEYIERTNCYAYALDIINNPLTGEKFGFQGDHTYSTPWGLQPGMLCGEYSHESYVKSLHGTDEGNALFISHVKNDVDKLGLEFQEYTEGMTGGYIVAIAIRDNPDMSDYHFYRENGDGTWSSKLGGKKVKTGIENPQIDAYKEGYNIFLGYYYITEKEECSK
;
A
#
# COMPACT_ATOMS: atom_id res chain seq x y z
N MET A 1 -12.57 15.13 -14.29
CA MET A 1 -12.16 15.17 -15.71
C MET A 1 -10.77 14.58 -15.84
N TRP A 2 -10.52 13.88 -16.94
CA TRP A 2 -9.26 13.22 -17.25
C TRP A 2 -8.66 13.83 -18.52
N GLY A 3 -7.34 13.82 -18.63
CA GLY A 3 -6.63 14.15 -19.87
C GLY A 3 -6.51 12.96 -20.82
N SER A 4 -5.89 13.19 -21.97
CA SER A 4 -5.73 12.16 -23.02
C SER A 4 -4.85 10.99 -22.60
N MET A 5 -4.03 11.15 -21.57
CA MET A 5 -3.11 10.11 -21.07
C MET A 5 -3.65 9.44 -19.81
N GLY A 6 -4.93 9.67 -19.44
CA GLY A 6 -5.52 9.13 -18.23
C GLY A 6 -5.08 9.85 -16.95
N GLU A 7 -4.47 11.02 -17.05
CA GLU A 7 -4.09 11.84 -15.90
C GLU A 7 -5.27 12.68 -15.41
N ARG A 8 -5.49 12.71 -14.09
CA ARG A 8 -6.64 13.41 -13.50
C ARG A 8 -6.48 14.91 -13.62
N ARG A 9 -7.27 15.59 -14.44
CA ARG A 9 -7.20 17.06 -14.62
C ARG A 9 -8.08 17.85 -13.66
N SER A 10 -9.19 17.26 -13.21
CA SER A 10 -10.02 17.88 -12.18
C SER A 10 -10.91 16.91 -11.42
N ILE A 11 -11.30 17.31 -10.21
CA ILE A 11 -12.43 16.77 -9.45
C ILE A 11 -13.39 17.93 -9.22
N THR A 12 -14.68 17.72 -9.51
CA THR A 12 -15.74 18.67 -9.19
C THR A 12 -16.61 18.05 -8.10
N TYR A 13 -16.75 18.74 -6.98
CA TYR A 13 -17.56 18.31 -5.84
C TYR A 13 -19.03 18.68 -6.09
N PRO A 14 -19.99 18.04 -5.39
CA PRO A 14 -21.43 18.27 -5.60
C PRO A 14 -21.88 19.72 -5.44
N ASP A 15 -21.13 20.52 -4.67
CA ASP A 15 -21.39 21.93 -4.37
C ASP A 15 -20.69 22.91 -5.34
N GLY A 16 -20.07 22.40 -6.41
CA GLY A 16 -19.35 23.19 -7.41
C GLY A 16 -17.91 23.54 -7.06
N ARG A 17 -17.40 23.16 -5.88
CA ARG A 17 -15.95 23.25 -5.60
C ARG A 17 -15.17 22.37 -6.56
N LYS A 18 -13.94 22.76 -6.86
CA LYS A 18 -13.07 22.05 -7.80
C LYS A 18 -11.66 21.92 -7.24
N ALA A 19 -11.11 20.72 -7.37
CA ALA A 19 -9.68 20.49 -7.38
C ALA A 19 -9.21 20.42 -8.83
N LEU A 20 -8.26 21.24 -9.23
CA LEU A 20 -7.67 21.24 -10.57
C LEU A 20 -6.21 20.79 -10.48
N TYR A 21 -5.78 20.02 -11.46
CA TYR A 21 -4.45 19.42 -11.51
C TYR A 21 -3.76 19.77 -12.83
N GLN A 22 -2.53 20.25 -12.71
CA GLN A 22 -1.68 20.61 -13.85
C GLN A 22 -0.40 19.79 -13.76
N TYR A 23 -0.09 19.10 -14.85
CA TYR A 23 1.09 18.26 -14.97
C TYR A 23 2.11 18.88 -15.92
N ASP A 24 3.38 18.56 -15.72
CA ASP A 24 4.44 18.86 -16.67
C ASP A 24 4.43 17.89 -17.88
N GLU A 25 5.39 18.06 -18.80
CA GLU A 25 5.50 17.22 -20.01
C GLU A 25 5.78 15.73 -19.72
N LEU A 26 6.27 15.42 -18.51
CA LEU A 26 6.52 14.05 -18.05
C LEU A 26 5.35 13.49 -17.22
N LEU A 27 4.17 14.15 -17.30
CA LEU A 27 2.97 13.82 -16.53
C LEU A 27 3.15 13.88 -15.01
N ARG A 28 4.12 14.66 -14.50
CA ARG A 28 4.31 14.86 -13.06
C ARG A 28 3.49 16.05 -12.57
N LEU A 29 2.79 15.92 -11.44
CA LEU A 29 1.92 16.99 -10.93
C LEU A 29 2.76 18.23 -10.61
N GLN A 30 2.64 19.28 -11.40
CA GLN A 30 3.36 20.53 -11.20
C GLN A 30 2.58 21.48 -10.27
N LYS A 31 1.24 21.43 -10.33
CA LYS A 31 0.38 22.32 -9.56
C LYS A 31 -0.99 21.71 -9.31
N MET A 32 -1.50 21.93 -8.11
CA MET A 32 -2.88 21.69 -7.73
C MET A 32 -3.54 23.01 -7.33
N GLN A 33 -4.77 23.24 -7.76
CA GLN A 33 -5.55 24.43 -7.39
C GLN A 33 -6.87 24.02 -6.76
N ILE A 34 -7.20 24.63 -5.62
CA ILE A 34 -8.51 24.51 -4.98
C ILE A 34 -9.32 25.76 -5.33
N GLN A 35 -10.42 25.57 -6.07
CA GLN A 35 -11.30 26.62 -6.56
C GLN A 35 -12.72 26.42 -6.03
N ARG A 36 -13.41 27.53 -5.73
CA ARG A 36 -14.86 27.52 -5.48
C ARG A 36 -15.57 28.19 -6.66
N ASP A 37 -16.65 27.60 -7.14
CA ASP A 37 -17.55 28.32 -8.04
C ASP A 37 -18.18 29.49 -7.26
N ALA A 38 -18.16 30.69 -7.84
CA ALA A 38 -18.98 31.79 -7.34
C ALA A 38 -20.42 31.33 -7.53
N GLY A 39 -21.11 30.98 -6.43
CA GLY A 39 -22.37 30.24 -6.44
C GLY A 39 -23.40 30.75 -7.45
N GLU A 40 -24.32 29.86 -7.85
CA GLU A 40 -25.39 30.12 -8.80
C GLU A 40 -26.06 31.48 -8.57
N GLY A 41 -25.69 32.40 -9.46
CA GLY A 41 -25.99 33.82 -9.34
C GLY A 41 -25.07 34.64 -10.24
N GLY A 42 -24.87 34.17 -11.49
CA GLY A 42 -24.33 34.88 -12.64
C GLY A 42 -23.22 35.93 -12.43
N SER A 43 -22.01 35.62 -12.90
CA SER A 43 -21.28 36.39 -13.95
C SER A 43 -19.77 36.09 -13.92
N LEU A 44 -19.26 35.48 -14.99
CA LEU A 44 -17.87 35.68 -15.45
C LEU A 44 -17.92 36.71 -16.61
N PRO A 45 -16.80 37.35 -17.02
CA PRO A 45 -15.73 37.96 -16.27
C PRO A 45 -15.77 39.50 -16.50
N GLY A 46 -15.81 40.29 -15.43
CA GLY A 46 -15.74 41.74 -15.56
C GLY A 46 -16.63 42.47 -14.55
N ILE A 47 -16.03 42.83 -13.42
CA ILE A 47 -16.48 43.89 -12.51
C ILE A 47 -17.96 43.78 -12.09
N SER A 48 -18.24 43.03 -11.02
CA SER A 48 -19.46 43.29 -10.25
C SER A 48 -19.28 44.59 -9.45
N SER A 49 -20.26 45.48 -9.55
CA SER A 49 -20.28 46.86 -9.05
C SER A 49 -20.28 47.01 -7.51
N PHE A 50 -19.97 45.93 -6.78
CA PHE A 50 -19.77 45.91 -5.32
C PHE A 50 -18.59 45.02 -4.88
N GLY A 51 -17.57 44.86 -5.73
CA GLY A 51 -16.19 44.51 -5.29
C GLY A 51 -16.00 43.17 -4.57
N ARG A 52 -16.91 42.20 -4.76
CA ARG A 52 -16.68 40.81 -4.32
C ARG A 52 -16.01 40.05 -5.46
N THR A 53 -14.68 40.09 -5.49
CA THR A 53 -13.86 39.22 -6.33
C THR A 53 -14.10 37.78 -5.89
N ALA A 54 -14.41 36.87 -6.82
CA ALA A 54 -14.22 35.43 -6.57
C ALA A 54 -12.80 35.25 -5.99
N GLY A 55 -12.69 34.58 -4.84
CA GLY A 55 -11.40 34.35 -4.21
C GLY A 55 -10.45 33.72 -5.22
N ARG A 56 -9.22 34.25 -5.33
CA ARG A 56 -8.15 33.59 -6.09
C ARG A 56 -8.06 32.12 -5.63
N PRO A 57 -7.86 31.16 -6.53
CA PRO A 57 -7.69 29.77 -6.12
C PRO A 57 -6.50 29.65 -5.16
N GLU A 58 -6.59 28.72 -4.19
CA GLU A 58 -5.41 28.33 -3.42
C GLU A 58 -4.57 27.40 -4.26
N GLU A 59 -3.28 27.70 -4.36
CA GLU A 59 -2.35 26.96 -5.20
C GLU A 59 -1.36 26.18 -4.34
N ILE A 60 -1.20 24.91 -4.67
CA ILE A 60 -0.16 24.03 -4.15
C ILE A 60 0.76 23.71 -5.33
N ASN A 61 2.05 24.00 -5.19
CA ASN A 61 3.02 23.84 -6.27
C ASN A 61 4.03 22.75 -5.89
N TYR A 62 4.45 21.98 -6.87
CA TYR A 62 5.36 20.86 -6.67
C TYR A 62 6.60 21.02 -7.56
N LYS A 63 7.72 20.54 -7.06
CA LYS A 63 8.98 20.48 -7.79
C LYS A 63 9.58 19.10 -7.68
N TYR A 64 10.35 18.76 -8.70
CA TYR A 64 11.02 17.48 -8.82
C TYR A 64 12.53 17.72 -8.98
N ASP A 65 13.34 16.76 -8.53
CA ASP A 65 14.77 16.75 -8.82
C ASP A 65 15.07 16.26 -10.24
N GLU A 66 16.34 16.19 -10.60
CA GLU A 66 16.80 15.76 -11.92
C GLU A 66 16.47 14.29 -12.23
N MET A 67 16.25 13.46 -11.20
CA MET A 67 15.82 12.06 -11.33
C MET A 67 14.29 11.92 -11.36
N GLY A 68 13.56 13.03 -11.30
CA GLY A 68 12.10 13.08 -11.34
C GLY A 68 11.40 12.71 -10.05
N ARG A 69 12.12 12.66 -8.92
CA ARG A 69 11.55 12.45 -7.58
C ARG A 69 11.08 13.78 -7.00
N ILE A 70 10.03 13.77 -6.18
CA ILE A 70 9.55 15.01 -5.56
C ILE A 70 10.64 15.61 -4.65
N SER A 71 10.92 16.90 -4.81
CA SER A 71 11.92 17.64 -4.03
C SER A 71 11.31 18.76 -3.18
N GLU A 72 10.19 19.33 -3.62
CA GLU A 72 9.50 20.39 -2.86
C GLU A 72 7.99 20.40 -3.12
N LYS A 73 7.22 20.72 -2.08
CA LYS A 73 5.78 20.98 -2.11
C LYS A 73 5.54 22.30 -1.40
N LEU A 74 5.17 23.33 -2.15
CA LEU A 74 4.82 24.64 -1.60
C LEU A 74 3.33 24.69 -1.38
N LEU A 75 2.95 24.83 -0.12
CA LEU A 75 1.60 25.04 0.34
C LEU A 75 1.34 26.55 0.51
N PRO A 76 0.06 26.97 0.55
CA PRO A 76 -0.29 28.33 0.91
C PRO A 76 0.22 28.78 2.28
N GLU A 77 0.15 30.08 2.53
CA GLU A 77 0.60 30.74 3.77
C GLU A 77 2.11 30.61 4.08
N GLY A 78 2.91 30.20 3.09
CA GLY A 78 4.36 30.08 3.22
C GLY A 78 4.81 28.78 3.86
N MET A 79 3.91 27.80 3.99
CA MET A 79 4.26 26.44 4.37
C MET A 79 4.92 25.71 3.19
N ARG A 80 5.89 24.86 3.48
CA ARG A 80 6.47 23.99 2.47
C ARG A 80 6.99 22.69 3.08
N THR A 81 7.03 21.66 2.25
CA THR A 81 7.72 20.40 2.54
C THR A 81 8.85 20.21 1.53
N ARG A 82 10.01 19.76 1.99
CA ARG A 82 11.17 19.43 1.16
C ARG A 82 11.62 18.00 1.42
N TRP A 83 12.02 17.33 0.35
CA TRP A 83 12.57 15.98 0.36
C TRP A 83 13.97 16.02 -0.24
N LEU A 84 14.91 15.38 0.44
CA LEU A 84 16.27 15.15 -0.04
C LEU A 84 16.54 13.67 -0.04
N TYR A 85 17.14 13.17 -1.12
CA TYR A 85 17.47 11.76 -1.28
C TYR A 85 18.97 11.54 -1.23
N ASP A 86 19.38 10.33 -0.88
CA ASP A 86 20.75 9.88 -1.03
C ASP A 86 21.07 9.42 -2.47
N GLU A 87 22.30 8.97 -2.68
CA GLU A 87 22.81 8.47 -3.95
C GLU A 87 22.15 7.16 -4.41
N ARG A 88 21.50 6.43 -3.50
CA ARG A 88 20.80 5.16 -3.77
C ARG A 88 19.32 5.33 -4.10
N GLY A 89 18.80 6.56 -4.05
CA GLY A 89 17.38 6.78 -4.28
C GLY A 89 16.55 6.94 -3.01
N GLN A 90 17.12 6.73 -1.83
CA GLN A 90 16.38 6.62 -0.57
C GLN A 90 16.18 8.00 0.05
N LEU A 91 15.05 8.21 0.74
CA LEU A 91 14.74 9.49 1.38
C LEU A 91 15.71 9.74 2.54
N ARG A 92 16.60 10.72 2.41
CA ARG A 92 17.58 11.07 3.43
C ARG A 92 17.05 12.11 4.42
N GLU A 93 16.28 13.07 3.95
CA GLU A 93 15.71 14.13 4.80
C GLU A 93 14.34 14.58 4.32
N LEU A 94 13.41 14.72 5.26
CA LEU A 94 12.09 15.34 5.09
C LEU A 94 12.01 16.56 5.99
N VAL A 95 11.67 17.73 5.45
CA VAL A 95 11.56 18.97 6.23
C VAL A 95 10.23 19.66 5.96
N HIS A 96 9.47 19.91 7.02
CA HIS A 96 8.33 20.81 7.02
C HIS A 96 8.77 22.18 7.55
N GLU A 97 8.41 23.24 6.85
CA GLU A 97 8.71 24.62 7.22
C GLU A 97 7.46 25.47 7.15
N ASP A 98 7.39 26.48 8.00
CA ASP A 98 6.48 27.61 7.88
C ASP A 98 7.25 28.94 7.90
N ARG A 99 6.50 30.05 7.96
CA ARG A 99 7.08 31.40 8.02
C ARG A 99 8.00 31.66 9.23
N TYR A 100 8.01 30.80 10.24
CA TYR A 100 8.83 30.91 11.44
C TYR A 100 10.04 29.94 11.40
N GLY A 101 10.23 29.20 10.30
CA GLY A 101 11.34 28.27 10.11
C GLY A 101 10.88 26.82 10.13
N VAL A 102 11.77 25.93 10.56
CA VAL A 102 11.50 24.48 10.63
C VAL A 102 10.36 24.22 11.61
N LEU A 103 9.35 23.51 11.14
CA LEU A 103 8.29 22.93 11.94
C LEU A 103 8.75 21.56 12.44
N ASP A 104 8.96 20.64 11.50
CA ASP A 104 9.42 19.29 11.75
C ASP A 104 10.53 18.93 10.73
N ARG A 105 11.56 18.22 11.17
CA ARG A 105 12.61 17.64 10.32
C ARG A 105 12.84 16.20 10.72
N TYR A 106 12.94 15.33 9.72
CA TYR A 106 13.22 13.91 9.85
C TYR A 106 14.44 13.57 9.00
N GLN A 107 15.45 12.96 9.59
CA GLN A 107 16.66 12.51 8.89
C GLN A 107 16.77 11.00 9.03
N TYR A 108 16.87 10.31 7.91
CA TYR A 108 16.78 8.86 7.84
C TYR A 108 18.14 8.23 7.54
N GLU A 109 18.40 7.10 8.19
CA GLU A 109 19.54 6.23 7.93
C GLU A 109 19.03 4.83 7.55
N TYR A 110 19.77 4.12 6.70
CA TYR A 110 19.36 2.82 6.17
C TYR A 110 20.48 1.78 6.26
N ASP A 111 20.10 0.50 6.38
CA ASP A 111 21.02 -0.62 6.18
C ASP A 111 21.18 -0.97 4.67
N LEU A 112 21.97 -2.00 4.37
CA LEU A 112 22.18 -2.46 2.99
C LEU A 112 20.95 -3.14 2.37
N MET A 113 19.99 -3.57 3.19
CA MET A 113 18.74 -4.19 2.75
C MET A 113 17.63 -3.15 2.56
N GLY A 114 17.91 -1.87 2.86
CA GLY A 114 16.97 -0.76 2.71
C GLY A 114 16.08 -0.54 3.93
N ASN A 115 16.30 -1.24 5.04
CA ASN A 115 15.55 -0.99 6.28
C ASN A 115 16.02 0.30 6.94
N LYS A 116 15.10 1.10 7.48
CA LYS A 116 15.44 2.32 8.23
C LYS A 116 16.11 1.96 9.56
N THR A 117 17.41 2.21 9.70
CA THR A 117 18.15 1.95 10.95
C THR A 117 18.07 3.09 11.95
N ALA A 118 17.81 4.31 11.50
CA ALA A 118 17.58 5.43 12.41
C ALA A 118 16.70 6.53 11.79
N ILE A 119 15.99 7.25 12.66
CA ILE A 119 15.31 8.51 12.34
C ILE A 119 15.71 9.55 13.40
N THR A 120 16.39 10.61 12.98
CA THR A 120 16.59 11.79 13.84
C THR A 120 15.48 12.80 13.60
N LYS A 121 14.73 13.11 14.66
CA LYS A 121 13.56 13.98 14.63
C LYS A 121 13.84 15.31 15.33
N GLU A 122 13.48 16.41 14.70
CA GLU A 122 13.42 17.75 15.29
C GLU A 122 12.01 18.29 15.09
N ARG A 123 11.20 18.33 16.15
CA ARG A 123 9.80 18.81 16.09
C ARG A 123 9.58 20.00 17.00
N ARG A 124 9.21 21.13 16.39
CA ARG A 124 9.02 22.40 17.09
C ARG A 124 7.90 22.29 18.13
N GLY A 125 8.25 22.52 19.39
CA GLY A 125 7.33 22.45 20.52
C GLY A 125 7.04 21.04 21.03
N LEU A 126 7.71 20.00 20.52
CA LEU A 126 7.57 18.60 20.90
C LEU A 126 8.96 18.01 21.20
N LYS A 127 9.60 18.51 22.27
CA LYS A 127 10.98 18.14 22.60
C LYS A 127 11.09 16.68 23.06
N GLU A 128 10.04 16.18 23.71
CA GLU A 128 9.92 14.82 24.21
C GLU A 128 9.85 13.79 23.06
N GLU A 129 9.47 14.22 21.86
CA GLU A 129 9.48 13.39 20.64
C GLU A 129 10.72 13.64 19.78
N SER A 130 11.34 14.81 19.90
CA SER A 130 12.60 15.09 19.22
C SER A 130 13.74 14.22 19.80
N GLY A 131 14.68 13.82 18.96
CA GLY A 131 15.78 12.92 19.32
C GLY A 131 16.12 11.93 18.21
N ARG A 132 17.12 11.08 18.43
CA ARG A 132 17.53 10.04 17.50
C ARG A 132 16.89 8.72 17.90
N TYR A 133 15.99 8.22 17.06
CA TYR A 133 15.42 6.89 17.17
C TYR A 133 16.28 5.91 16.38
N GLU A 134 16.57 4.75 16.96
CA GLU A 134 17.30 3.68 16.29
C GLU A 134 16.47 2.40 16.27
N TYR A 135 16.60 1.65 15.18
CA TYR A 135 15.78 0.49 14.89
C TYR A 135 16.67 -0.72 14.60
N GLY A 136 16.42 -1.80 15.31
CA GLY A 136 17.08 -3.09 15.10
C GLY A 136 16.16 -4.07 14.38
N TYR A 137 16.75 -4.87 13.50
CA TYR A 137 16.03 -5.86 12.70
C TYR A 137 16.64 -7.25 12.86
N ASP A 138 15.82 -8.28 12.72
CA ASP A 138 16.32 -9.64 12.53
C ASP A 138 16.72 -9.92 11.07
N SER A 139 17.20 -11.14 10.79
CA SER A 139 17.66 -11.54 9.45
C SER A 139 16.55 -11.60 8.40
N LEU A 140 15.27 -11.50 8.79
CA LEU A 140 14.12 -11.44 7.91
C LEU A 140 13.59 -10.00 7.74
N SER A 141 14.35 -9.00 8.20
CA SER A 141 13.99 -7.58 8.21
C SER A 141 12.74 -7.27 9.05
N ARG A 142 12.47 -8.05 10.10
CA ARG A 142 11.39 -7.77 11.07
C ARG A 142 11.93 -6.89 12.20
N LEU A 143 11.17 -5.90 12.63
CA LEU A 143 11.58 -4.95 13.68
C LEU A 143 11.67 -5.63 15.05
N ILE A 144 12.85 -5.68 15.67
CA ILE A 144 13.06 -6.34 16.98
C ILE A 144 13.41 -5.40 18.12
N SER A 145 13.89 -4.19 17.84
CA SER A 145 14.22 -3.21 18.89
C SER A 145 14.03 -1.78 18.42
N VAL A 146 13.60 -0.92 19.35
CA VAL A 146 13.51 0.53 19.17
C VAL A 146 14.20 1.19 20.35
N SER A 147 15.15 2.07 20.11
CA SER A 147 15.73 2.95 21.12
C SER A 147 15.55 4.42 20.73
N LYS A 148 15.63 5.31 21.71
CA LYS A 148 15.66 6.76 21.52
C LYS A 148 16.75 7.36 22.38
N ASP A 149 17.65 8.11 21.76
CA ASP A 149 18.77 8.79 22.41
C ASP A 149 19.63 7.85 23.28
N GLY A 150 19.73 6.57 22.87
CA GLY A 150 20.45 5.50 23.57
C GLY A 150 19.61 4.68 24.55
N ASP A 151 18.42 5.13 24.92
CA ASP A 151 17.52 4.41 25.83
C ASP A 151 16.60 3.48 25.04
N VAL A 152 16.54 2.20 25.42
CA VAL A 152 15.64 1.23 24.78
C VAL A 152 14.19 1.60 25.12
N LEU A 153 13.37 1.80 24.09
CA LEU A 153 11.95 2.06 24.23
C LEU A 153 11.14 0.78 24.16
N ARG A 154 11.46 -0.10 23.19
CA ARG A 154 10.70 -1.33 22.96
C ARG A 154 11.57 -2.46 22.41
N ASN A 155 11.23 -3.68 22.80
CA ASN A 155 11.74 -4.90 22.18
C ASN A 155 10.57 -5.75 21.68
N TYR A 156 10.77 -6.41 20.55
CA TYR A 156 9.79 -7.32 19.97
C TYR A 156 10.41 -8.69 19.72
N ALA A 157 9.60 -9.74 19.83
CA ALA A 157 9.95 -11.06 19.32
C ALA A 157 8.83 -11.62 18.47
N TYR A 158 9.21 -12.52 17.57
CA TYR A 158 8.29 -13.17 16.64
C TYR A 158 8.46 -14.67 16.70
N ASP A 159 7.36 -15.41 16.49
CA ASP A 159 7.42 -16.84 16.27
C ASP A 159 7.92 -17.20 14.85
N SER A 160 8.00 -18.49 14.57
CA SER A 160 8.42 -19.01 13.25
C SER A 160 7.44 -18.72 12.12
N PHE A 161 6.19 -18.37 12.43
CA PHE A 161 5.15 -18.00 11.48
C PHE A 161 5.04 -16.48 11.30
N GLY A 162 5.90 -15.70 11.97
CA GLY A 162 5.90 -14.26 11.88
C GLY A 162 4.83 -13.57 12.72
N ASN A 163 4.17 -14.26 13.65
CA ASN A 163 3.34 -13.57 14.63
C ASN A 163 4.22 -12.91 15.68
N ARG A 164 3.88 -11.69 16.08
CA ARG A 164 4.56 -11.00 17.19
C ARG A 164 4.21 -11.71 18.49
N SER A 165 5.12 -12.52 19.02
CA SER A 165 4.93 -13.34 20.21
C SER A 165 5.25 -12.60 21.51
N TYR A 166 6.00 -11.51 21.44
CA TYR A 166 6.40 -10.72 22.60
C TYR A 166 6.57 -9.24 22.27
N LEU A 167 6.20 -8.38 23.23
CA LEU A 167 6.50 -6.96 23.28
C LEU A 167 6.97 -6.61 24.69
N GLU A 168 8.08 -5.91 24.81
CA GLU A 168 8.48 -5.23 26.05
C GLU A 168 8.44 -3.72 25.79
N ASP A 169 7.66 -2.98 26.56
CA ASP A 169 7.56 -1.52 26.45
C ASP A 169 8.11 -0.87 27.72
N PHE A 170 9.31 -0.32 27.61
CA PHE A 170 10.03 0.31 28.72
C PHE A 170 9.42 1.66 29.13
N ARG A 171 8.62 2.30 28.26
CA ARG A 171 7.90 3.54 28.62
C ARG A 171 6.72 3.26 29.53
N LYS A 172 6.02 2.15 29.29
CA LYS A 172 4.94 1.65 30.16
C LYS A 172 5.48 0.82 31.32
N GLY A 173 6.73 0.35 31.22
CA GLY A 173 7.40 -0.49 32.21
C GLY A 173 6.85 -1.92 32.25
N GLY A 174 6.19 -2.38 31.19
CA GLY A 174 5.48 -3.67 31.14
C GLY A 174 5.89 -4.52 29.95
N SER A 175 5.52 -5.81 30.00
CA SER A 175 5.71 -6.75 28.90
C SER A 175 4.39 -7.43 28.54
N THR A 176 4.27 -7.82 27.28
CA THR A 176 3.10 -8.49 26.71
C THR A 176 3.55 -9.74 25.98
N SER A 177 3.04 -10.90 26.41
CA SER A 177 3.17 -12.16 25.67
C SER A 177 1.91 -12.38 24.84
N TYR A 178 2.07 -12.77 23.58
CA TYR A 178 0.97 -13.04 22.65
C TYR A 178 0.97 -14.50 22.24
N HIS A 179 -0.22 -15.12 22.26
CA HIS A 179 -0.38 -16.54 21.98
C HIS A 179 -1.34 -16.74 20.81
N PHE A 180 -0.93 -17.53 19.82
CA PHE A 180 -1.65 -17.73 18.57
C PHE A 180 -2.06 -19.20 18.39
N ASP A 181 -3.10 -19.43 17.60
CA ASP A 181 -3.43 -20.78 17.14
C ASP A 181 -2.70 -21.16 15.84
N ALA A 182 -2.95 -22.36 15.34
CA ALA A 182 -2.33 -22.88 14.12
C ALA A 182 -2.73 -22.13 12.83
N LEU A 183 -3.77 -21.29 12.89
CA LEU A 183 -4.21 -20.41 11.80
C LEU A 183 -3.69 -18.98 11.99
N ASN A 184 -2.72 -18.77 12.89
CA ASN A 184 -2.13 -17.47 13.22
C ASN A 184 -3.12 -16.48 13.85
N ARG A 185 -4.26 -16.94 14.37
CA ARG A 185 -5.24 -16.08 15.07
C ARG A 185 -4.75 -15.82 16.50
N LEU A 186 -4.79 -14.57 16.94
CA LEU A 186 -4.39 -14.21 18.31
C LEU A 186 -5.41 -14.79 19.27
N MET A 187 -5.06 -15.76 20.10
CA MET A 187 -5.99 -16.40 21.04
C MET A 187 -6.13 -15.59 22.33
N PHE A 188 -4.99 -15.19 22.90
CA PHE A 188 -4.94 -14.35 24.07
C PHE A 188 -3.60 -13.64 24.17
N LYS A 189 -3.56 -12.55 24.94
CA LYS A 189 -2.34 -11.91 25.40
C LYS A 189 -2.31 -11.87 26.92
N GLU A 190 -1.11 -11.80 27.47
CA GLU A 190 -0.87 -11.63 28.90
C GLU A 190 0.02 -10.42 29.11
N GLU A 191 -0.49 -9.42 29.83
CA GLU A 191 0.19 -8.15 30.09
C GLU A 191 0.70 -8.12 31.54
N GLY A 192 2.02 -8.06 31.70
CA GLY A 192 2.67 -7.83 32.99
C GLY A 192 2.51 -6.37 33.43
N GLN A 193 2.25 -6.15 34.72
CA GLN A 193 2.10 -4.81 35.28
C GLN A 193 3.41 -4.01 35.22
N PRO A 194 3.32 -2.67 35.15
CA PRO A 194 4.48 -1.77 35.22
C PRO A 194 5.43 -2.09 36.38
N ASN A 195 6.74 -2.20 36.08
CA ASN A 195 7.80 -2.42 37.07
C ASN A 195 7.78 -1.44 38.26
N HIS A 196 7.24 -0.23 38.09
CA HIS A 196 7.13 0.75 39.18
C HIS A 196 6.10 0.39 40.27
N MET A 197 5.08 -0.43 39.98
CA MET A 197 4.20 -0.97 41.02
C MET A 197 4.89 -2.07 41.84
N LEU A 198 5.85 -2.78 41.23
CA LEU A 198 6.65 -3.83 41.86
C LEU A 198 7.80 -3.28 42.72
N ALA A 199 8.44 -2.17 42.31
CA ALA A 199 9.53 -1.54 43.05
C ALA A 199 9.14 -1.08 44.48
N GLY A 200 7.85 -0.82 44.74
CA GLY A 200 7.32 -0.58 46.08
C GLY A 200 7.24 -1.83 46.97
N MET A 201 7.21 -3.02 46.36
CA MET A 201 7.09 -4.34 47.02
C MET A 201 8.43 -5.10 47.08
N GLU A 202 9.43 -4.74 46.27
CA GLU A 202 10.78 -5.35 46.30
C GLU A 202 11.49 -5.16 47.65
N ASN A 203 11.20 -4.08 48.38
CA ASN A 203 11.70 -3.89 49.75
C ASN A 203 11.01 -4.77 50.81
N ILE A 204 9.99 -5.55 50.43
CA ILE A 204 9.14 -6.34 51.34
C ILE A 204 9.24 -7.85 51.06
N ILE A 205 9.61 -8.28 49.86
CA ILE A 205 9.43 -9.67 49.41
C ILE A 205 10.75 -10.29 48.90
N ALA A 206 11.12 -11.45 49.45
CA ALA A 206 12.29 -12.22 49.01
C ALA A 206 12.06 -12.89 47.62
N GLY A 207 13.12 -12.93 46.80
CA GLY A 207 13.08 -13.15 45.34
C GLY A 207 12.17 -14.25 44.77
N ASN A 208 11.97 -15.38 45.45
CA ASN A 208 11.12 -16.46 44.92
C ASN A 208 9.60 -16.18 45.06
N PHE A 209 9.19 -15.29 45.96
CA PHE A 209 7.78 -14.93 46.17
C PHE A 209 7.38 -13.73 45.29
N ALA A 210 8.37 -12.93 44.85
CA ALA A 210 8.17 -11.84 43.89
C ALA A 210 7.93 -12.38 42.46
N GLU A 211 8.65 -13.43 42.04
CA GLU A 211 8.41 -14.12 40.76
C GLU A 211 7.02 -14.77 40.70
N SER A 212 6.56 -15.43 41.77
CA SER A 212 5.22 -16.02 41.80
C SER A 212 4.10 -14.98 41.83
N MET A 213 4.31 -13.82 42.47
CA MET A 213 3.34 -12.72 42.43
C MET A 213 3.33 -11.98 41.08
N GLN A 214 4.45 -11.93 40.35
CA GLN A 214 4.49 -11.38 38.99
C GLN A 214 3.63 -12.20 38.03
N GLU A 215 3.65 -13.53 38.14
CA GLU A 215 2.78 -14.43 37.35
C GLU A 215 1.29 -14.22 37.71
N GLU A 216 0.96 -14.04 39.00
CA GLU A 216 -0.41 -13.78 39.49
C GLU A 216 -0.95 -12.37 39.15
N MET A 217 -0.12 -11.44 38.66
CA MET A 217 -0.51 -10.08 38.31
C MET A 217 -0.60 -9.81 36.80
N ARG A 218 -0.46 -10.84 35.96
CA ARG A 218 -0.67 -10.72 34.52
C ARG A 218 -2.16 -10.56 34.21
N LEU A 219 -2.51 -9.48 33.51
CA LEU A 219 -3.86 -9.31 32.97
C LEU A 219 -3.97 -10.10 31.67
N ARG A 220 -4.97 -10.98 31.59
CA ARG A 220 -5.23 -11.79 30.40
C ARG A 220 -6.37 -11.19 29.59
N THR A 221 -6.09 -10.90 28.32
CA THR A 221 -7.09 -10.53 27.32
C THR A 221 -7.26 -11.67 26.32
N GLU A 222 -8.47 -12.18 26.18
CA GLU A 222 -8.86 -13.23 25.24
C GLU A 222 -9.54 -12.65 24.00
N TYR A 223 -9.32 -13.29 22.87
CA TYR A 223 -9.80 -12.86 21.55
C TYR A 223 -10.60 -14.01 20.91
N SER A 224 -11.75 -13.69 20.33
CA SER A 224 -12.61 -14.67 19.66
C SER A 224 -12.80 -14.31 18.19
N TYR A 225 -12.90 -15.33 17.33
CA TYR A 225 -13.03 -15.17 15.88
C TYR A 225 -14.28 -15.87 15.35
N ASP A 226 -14.83 -15.36 14.25
CA ASP A 226 -15.79 -16.11 13.44
C ASP A 226 -15.12 -17.21 12.61
N ASN A 227 -15.93 -18.04 11.94
CA ASN A 227 -15.44 -19.13 11.09
C ASN A 227 -14.73 -18.65 9.80
N ARG A 228 -14.78 -17.34 9.49
CA ARG A 228 -14.05 -16.71 8.38
C ARG A 228 -12.76 -16.03 8.85
N GLY A 229 -12.38 -16.23 10.11
CA GLY A 229 -11.14 -15.67 10.66
C GLY A 229 -11.22 -14.18 11.00
N ASN A 230 -12.42 -13.59 11.14
CA ASN A 230 -12.56 -12.20 11.59
C ASN A 230 -12.65 -12.14 13.12
N LEU A 231 -11.92 -11.21 13.74
CA LEU A 231 -12.02 -10.94 15.17
C LEU A 231 -13.41 -10.41 15.53
N ILE A 232 -14.13 -11.08 16.41
CA ILE A 232 -15.50 -10.71 16.83
C ILE A 232 -15.61 -10.24 18.28
N LYS A 233 -14.59 -10.49 19.12
CA LYS A 233 -14.65 -10.14 20.54
C LYS A 233 -13.27 -10.05 21.18
N GLU A 234 -13.12 -9.09 22.08
CA GLU A 234 -12.01 -8.94 23.01
C GLU A 234 -12.54 -8.87 24.44
N GLU A 235 -11.98 -9.67 25.35
CA GLU A 235 -12.39 -9.72 26.76
C GLU A 235 -11.16 -9.77 27.68
N THR A 236 -11.08 -8.86 28.66
CA THR A 236 -10.06 -8.93 29.71
C THR A 236 -10.67 -9.45 30.99
N GLU A 237 -10.11 -10.53 31.54
CA GLU A 237 -10.62 -11.18 32.76
C GLU A 237 -12.14 -11.46 32.71
N GLY A 238 -12.62 -11.92 31.56
CA GLY A 238 -14.03 -12.21 31.29
C GLY A 238 -14.94 -10.99 31.17
N LYS A 239 -14.40 -9.77 31.16
CA LYS A 239 -15.14 -8.52 30.89
C LYS A 239 -14.91 -8.11 29.46
N LEU A 240 -16.00 -7.85 28.73
CA LEU A 240 -15.96 -7.31 27.38
C LEU A 240 -15.13 -6.02 27.35
N LEU A 241 -14.20 -5.93 26.40
CA LEU A 241 -13.53 -4.69 25.99
C LEU A 241 -14.14 -4.16 24.69
N HIS A 242 -14.17 -5.02 23.66
CA HIS A 242 -14.69 -4.68 22.34
C HIS A 242 -15.44 -5.87 21.73
N GLY A 243 -16.45 -5.57 20.92
CA GLY A 243 -17.11 -6.54 20.07
C GLY A 243 -17.27 -6.03 18.65
N TYR A 244 -17.32 -6.97 17.71
CA TYR A 244 -17.31 -6.69 16.28
C TYR A 244 -18.28 -7.60 15.53
N GLU A 245 -18.94 -7.07 14.51
CA GLU A 245 -19.85 -7.82 13.63
C GLU A 245 -19.45 -7.62 12.17
N TYR A 246 -19.35 -8.73 11.42
CA TYR A 246 -18.96 -8.72 10.02
C TYR A 246 -20.11 -9.16 9.11
N GLY A 247 -20.43 -8.33 8.13
CA GLY A 247 -21.52 -8.59 7.17
C GLY A 247 -21.20 -9.70 6.18
N ALA A 248 -22.13 -9.94 5.24
CA ALA A 248 -21.99 -10.96 4.20
C ALA A 248 -20.79 -10.72 3.26
N MET A 249 -20.41 -9.45 3.02
CA MET A 249 -19.23 -9.06 2.23
C MET A 249 -17.90 -9.20 3.00
N ASN A 250 -17.91 -9.79 4.19
CA ASN A 250 -16.74 -9.90 5.07
C ASN A 250 -16.13 -8.53 5.43
N ARG A 251 -17.00 -7.54 5.70
CA ARG A 251 -16.63 -6.19 6.15
C ARG A 251 -17.19 -5.94 7.54
N LEU A 252 -16.46 -5.19 8.37
CA LEU A 252 -16.92 -4.75 9.69
C LEU A 252 -18.14 -3.84 9.50
N VAL A 253 -19.32 -4.30 9.93
CA VAL A 253 -20.60 -3.56 9.82
C VAL A 253 -21.04 -2.98 11.17
N ARG A 254 -20.49 -3.46 12.28
CA ARG A 254 -20.79 -2.95 13.62
C ARG A 254 -19.62 -3.16 14.57
N SER A 255 -19.39 -2.22 15.47
CA SER A 255 -18.47 -2.34 16.61
C SER A 255 -19.11 -1.76 17.88
N TRP A 256 -18.69 -2.24 19.04
CA TRP A 256 -19.10 -1.68 20.32
C TRP A 256 -18.02 -1.89 21.39
N ASN A 257 -18.02 -1.06 22.43
CA ASN A 257 -17.04 -1.12 23.52
C ASN A 257 -17.67 -1.32 24.91
N ASP A 258 -16.82 -1.44 25.93
CA ASP A 258 -17.17 -1.65 27.34
C ASP A 258 -17.92 -0.47 28.00
N GLN A 259 -17.87 0.71 27.37
CA GLN A 259 -18.61 1.90 27.77
C GLN A 259 -20.03 1.94 27.20
N GLY A 260 -20.41 0.95 26.39
CA GLY A 260 -21.71 0.88 25.73
C GLY A 260 -21.83 1.81 24.51
N GLN A 261 -20.71 2.33 24.00
CA GLN A 261 -20.70 3.04 22.72
C GLN A 261 -20.75 2.03 21.57
N GLU A 262 -21.42 2.41 20.50
CA GLU A 262 -21.66 1.57 19.34
C GLU A 262 -21.49 2.36 18.04
N THR A 263 -20.90 1.71 17.04
CA THR A 263 -20.79 2.24 15.68
C THR A 263 -21.34 1.25 14.66
N PHE A 264 -22.16 1.72 13.74
CA PHE A 264 -22.57 0.99 12.54
C PHE A 264 -21.83 1.54 11.32
N TYR A 265 -21.39 0.67 10.41
CA TYR A 265 -20.68 1.07 9.20
C TYR A 265 -21.47 0.69 7.95
N PHE A 266 -21.57 1.61 6.99
CA PHE A 266 -22.31 1.42 5.76
C PHE A 266 -21.36 1.29 4.57
N TYR A 267 -21.69 0.40 3.62
CA TYR A 267 -20.89 0.14 2.43
C TYR A 267 -21.75 0.12 1.18
N ASN A 268 -21.19 0.55 0.06
CA ASN A 268 -21.80 0.37 -1.25
C ASN A 268 -21.60 -1.07 -1.79
N GLY A 269 -22.21 -1.38 -2.94
CA GLY A 269 -22.16 -2.71 -3.56
C GLY A 269 -20.77 -3.17 -4.00
N ILE A 270 -19.80 -2.27 -4.12
CA ILE A 270 -18.39 -2.57 -4.43
C ILE A 270 -17.50 -2.60 -3.19
N GLY A 271 -18.08 -2.53 -1.99
CA GLY A 271 -17.37 -2.72 -0.72
C GLY A 271 -16.63 -1.50 -0.19
N GLN A 272 -16.89 -0.29 -0.70
CA GLN A 272 -16.34 0.95 -0.15
C GLN A 272 -17.25 1.51 0.93
N ARG A 273 -16.68 1.99 2.05
CA ARG A 273 -17.45 2.52 3.19
C ARG A 273 -18.05 3.88 2.85
N THR A 274 -19.38 3.97 2.82
CA THR A 274 -20.18 5.15 2.47
C THR A 274 -20.62 6.00 3.65
N GLY A 275 -20.42 5.54 4.88
CA GLY A 275 -20.77 6.29 6.08
C GLY A 275 -20.59 5.49 7.36
N LYS A 276 -20.89 6.11 8.48
CA LYS A 276 -21.03 5.45 9.77
C LYS A 276 -22.11 6.13 10.64
N ASN A 277 -22.64 5.40 11.61
CA ASN A 277 -23.50 5.94 12.64
C ASN A 277 -22.90 5.62 14.01
N VAL A 278 -22.55 6.63 14.80
CA VAL A 278 -21.95 6.48 16.13
C VAL A 278 -22.97 6.89 17.18
N ASN A 279 -23.49 5.96 17.98
CA ASN A 279 -24.50 6.22 19.02
C ASN A 279 -25.72 7.04 18.54
N GLY A 280 -26.13 6.90 17.28
CA GLY A 280 -27.23 7.66 16.67
C GLY A 280 -26.78 8.87 15.84
N ASP A 281 -25.54 9.34 15.97
CA ASP A 281 -24.99 10.40 15.13
C ASP A 281 -24.52 9.84 13.79
N GLU A 282 -25.19 10.22 12.70
CA GLU A 282 -24.88 9.75 11.35
C GLU A 282 -23.85 10.64 10.64
N GLU A 283 -22.92 9.98 9.95
CA GLU A 283 -21.92 10.58 9.07
C GLU A 283 -22.03 9.97 7.67
N ASP A 284 -22.35 10.80 6.69
CA ASP A 284 -22.39 10.42 5.28
C ASP A 284 -21.07 10.74 4.59
N TYR A 285 -20.56 9.80 3.78
CA TYR A 285 -19.29 9.96 3.08
C TYR A 285 -19.49 10.23 1.59
N LEU A 286 -18.85 11.30 1.11
CA LEU A 286 -18.63 11.54 -0.31
C LEU A 286 -17.36 10.80 -0.72
N LEU A 287 -17.46 9.91 -1.71
CA LEU A 287 -16.36 9.05 -2.15
C LEU A 287 -15.89 9.35 -3.57
N ASP A 288 -14.60 9.20 -3.83
CA ASP A 288 -14.00 9.07 -5.14
C ASP A 288 -14.05 7.60 -5.58
N LEU A 289 -15.09 7.23 -6.32
CA LEU A 289 -15.28 5.86 -6.81
C LEU A 289 -14.21 5.42 -7.81
N THR A 290 -13.36 6.33 -8.30
CA THR A 290 -12.26 5.98 -9.23
C THR A 290 -11.00 5.52 -8.51
N ARG A 291 -10.99 5.49 -7.17
CA ARG A 291 -9.87 4.99 -6.35
C ARG A 291 -10.35 3.94 -5.36
N GLU A 292 -9.52 2.91 -5.16
CA GLU A 292 -9.77 1.88 -4.14
C GLU A 292 -9.50 2.40 -2.71
N TYR A 293 -8.51 3.29 -2.56
CA TYR A 293 -8.08 3.91 -1.30
C TYR A 293 -7.83 5.41 -1.46
N HIS A 294 -7.65 6.14 -0.36
CA HIS A 294 -7.57 7.62 -0.37
C HIS A 294 -8.72 8.24 -1.17
N ASN A 295 -9.92 7.70 -0.95
CA ASN A 295 -11.14 7.98 -1.70
C ASN A 295 -12.17 8.78 -0.90
N LEU A 296 -11.95 9.08 0.39
CA LEU A 296 -12.87 9.91 1.16
C LEU A 296 -12.74 11.37 0.75
N LEU A 297 -13.63 11.86 -0.09
CA LEU A 297 -13.68 13.25 -0.55
C LEU A 297 -14.42 14.18 0.40
N GLY A 298 -15.29 13.66 1.26
CA GLY A 298 -15.92 14.48 2.29
C GLY A 298 -16.74 13.67 3.30
N ILE A 299 -17.00 14.30 4.45
CA ILE A 299 -17.87 13.82 5.52
C ILE A 299 -18.94 14.87 5.73
N GLN A 300 -20.20 14.46 5.76
CA GLN A 300 -21.33 15.30 6.15
C GLN A 300 -21.90 14.77 7.46
N LYS A 301 -21.98 15.65 8.48
CA LYS A 301 -22.60 15.37 9.78
C LYS A 301 -23.53 16.52 10.14
N ASP A 302 -24.82 16.26 10.19
CA ASP A 302 -25.87 17.29 10.36
C ASP A 302 -25.70 18.46 9.36
N ASN A 303 -25.51 19.68 9.87
CA ASN A 303 -25.26 20.89 9.09
C ASN A 303 -23.77 21.21 8.94
N ASN A 304 -22.87 20.32 9.38
CA ASN A 304 -21.43 20.50 9.26
C ASN A 304 -20.86 19.54 8.22
N GLY A 305 -19.84 19.99 7.50
CA GLY A 305 -19.18 19.18 6.48
C GLY A 305 -17.68 19.38 6.49
N GLN A 306 -16.94 18.31 6.19
CA GLN A 306 -15.51 18.35 5.91
C GLN A 306 -15.28 17.86 4.48
N TYR A 307 -14.47 18.57 3.70
CA TYR A 307 -14.11 18.19 2.33
C TYR A 307 -12.61 18.01 2.22
N PHE A 308 -12.18 16.93 1.58
CA PHE A 308 -10.78 16.54 1.52
C PHE A 308 -10.27 16.57 0.09
N TYR A 309 -9.06 17.10 -0.07
CA TYR A 309 -8.40 17.29 -1.34
C TYR A 309 -7.13 16.45 -1.40
N PHE A 310 -6.89 15.76 -2.51
CA PHE A 310 -5.82 14.76 -2.64
C PHE A 310 -4.86 15.09 -3.78
N ASP A 311 -3.57 14.86 -3.55
CA ASP A 311 -2.47 14.92 -4.53
C ASP A 311 -1.74 13.56 -4.67
N GLY A 312 -2.41 12.49 -4.25
CA GLY A 312 -1.84 11.16 -3.99
C GLY A 312 -2.25 10.69 -2.60
N ASN A 313 -2.03 11.56 -1.60
CA ASN A 313 -2.55 11.46 -0.24
C ASN A 313 -3.34 12.74 0.12
N VAL A 314 -3.95 12.81 1.31
CA VAL A 314 -4.73 13.97 1.76
C VAL A 314 -3.83 15.20 1.92
N THR A 315 -4.01 16.22 1.09
CA THR A 315 -3.18 17.44 1.16
C THR A 315 -3.86 18.59 1.88
N ALA A 316 -5.19 18.66 1.82
CA ALA A 316 -5.95 19.74 2.43
C ALA A 316 -7.34 19.28 2.86
N MET A 317 -7.88 19.95 3.87
CA MET A 317 -9.26 19.79 4.34
C MET A 317 -9.93 21.14 4.44
N GLU A 318 -11.18 21.22 4.01
CA GLU A 318 -12.06 22.38 4.20
C GLU A 318 -13.21 22.03 5.15
N GLU A 319 -13.38 22.81 6.21
CA GLU A 319 -14.52 22.70 7.14
C GLU A 319 -15.64 23.70 6.78
N ILE A 320 -16.87 23.22 6.83
CA ILE A 320 -18.10 24.00 6.68
C ILE A 320 -18.94 23.81 7.94
N ASN A 321 -19.23 24.90 8.66
CA ASN A 321 -20.13 24.87 9.83
C ASN A 321 -21.46 25.55 9.50
N GLY A 322 -22.57 24.87 9.83
CA GLY A 322 -23.96 25.25 9.47
C GLY A 322 -24.47 26.62 9.96
N ARG A 323 -23.66 27.36 10.73
CA ARG A 323 -23.93 28.74 11.13
C ARG A 323 -22.84 29.65 10.58
N THR A 324 -22.87 29.93 9.29
CA THR A 324 -21.96 30.86 8.61
C THR A 324 -20.47 30.50 8.77
N ALA A 325 -19.84 30.18 7.63
CA ALA A 325 -18.49 30.64 7.34
C ALA A 325 -18.45 32.19 7.42
N LYS A 326 -18.58 32.76 8.62
CA LYS A 326 -18.41 34.19 8.87
C LYS A 326 -16.91 34.42 8.90
N CYS A 327 -16.42 34.76 7.73
CA CYS A 327 -15.05 35.13 7.42
C CYS A 327 -14.57 36.23 8.38
N GLU A 328 -13.78 35.87 9.40
CA GLU A 328 -12.99 36.86 10.14
C GLU A 328 -11.58 36.34 10.43
N ASN A 329 -10.86 35.92 9.39
CA ASN A 329 -9.40 36.04 9.37
C ASN A 329 -9.03 37.04 8.27
N ARG A 330 -9.12 38.33 8.59
CA ARG A 330 -8.43 39.37 7.81
C ARG A 330 -6.98 39.37 8.23
N ASN A 331 -6.10 38.90 7.36
CA ASN A 331 -4.68 39.17 7.51
C ASN A 331 -4.47 40.70 7.39
N ARG A 332 -3.45 41.29 8.04
CA ARG A 332 -3.16 42.75 8.03
C ARG A 332 -3.11 43.40 6.64
N ASN A 333 -3.03 42.59 5.58
CA ASN A 333 -2.96 42.98 4.17
C ASN A 333 -4.30 42.83 3.41
N GLY A 334 -5.43 42.61 4.10
CA GLY A 334 -6.75 42.54 3.47
C GLY A 334 -7.01 41.30 2.60
N ARG A 335 -6.13 40.28 2.65
CA ARG A 335 -6.34 38.99 2.00
C ARG A 335 -7.25 38.12 2.87
N THR A 336 -8.32 37.59 2.28
CA THR A 336 -9.12 36.52 2.89
C THR A 336 -8.46 35.18 2.58
N SER A 337 -7.78 34.57 3.54
CA SER A 337 -7.57 33.11 3.52
C SER A 337 -8.96 32.46 3.58
N PHE A 338 -9.20 31.38 2.84
CA PHE A 338 -10.48 30.68 2.91
C PHE A 338 -10.73 30.22 4.36
N PRO A 339 -11.75 30.75 5.07
CA PRO A 339 -11.99 30.34 6.46
C PRO A 339 -12.34 28.86 6.47
N GLY A 340 -11.61 28.07 7.27
CA GLY A 340 -11.79 26.63 7.41
C GLY A 340 -10.95 25.76 6.48
N LEU A 341 -10.04 26.31 5.66
CA LEU A 341 -9.12 25.50 4.86
C LEU A 341 -7.80 25.25 5.60
N HIS A 342 -7.47 23.98 5.74
CA HIS A 342 -6.35 23.44 6.49
C HIS A 342 -5.52 22.52 5.59
N TYR A 343 -4.23 22.38 5.89
CA TYR A 343 -3.23 21.67 5.10
C TYR A 343 -2.50 20.65 5.96
N TYR A 344 -2.27 19.48 5.37
CA TYR A 344 -1.63 18.35 6.03
C TYR A 344 -0.13 18.36 5.75
N LEU A 345 0.65 18.22 6.82
CA LEU A 345 2.07 17.90 6.78
C LEU A 345 2.22 16.48 7.29
N GLN A 346 2.77 15.60 6.46
CA GLN A 346 2.78 14.16 6.68
C GLN A 346 4.21 13.63 6.76
N ASP A 347 4.39 12.51 7.45
CA ASP A 347 5.63 11.74 7.42
C ASP A 347 5.81 11.04 6.04
N GLU A 348 6.90 10.28 5.91
CA GLU A 348 7.22 9.54 4.69
C GLU A 348 6.26 8.38 4.39
N LEU A 349 5.51 7.92 5.40
CA LEU A 349 4.50 6.87 5.28
C LEU A 349 3.11 7.45 4.98
N GLY A 350 2.98 8.77 4.87
CA GLY A 350 1.72 9.45 4.61
C GLY A 350 0.84 9.67 5.84
N SER A 351 1.37 9.45 7.06
CA SER A 351 0.66 9.74 8.31
C SER A 351 0.61 11.25 8.55
N PRO A 352 -0.55 11.85 8.89
CA PRO A 352 -0.62 13.25 9.30
C PRO A 352 0.24 13.53 10.54
N MET A 353 1.29 14.33 10.42
CA MET A 353 2.11 14.76 11.56
C MET A 353 1.64 16.11 12.11
N ARG A 354 1.19 17.01 11.22
CA ARG A 354 0.58 18.29 11.59
C ARG A 354 -0.55 18.67 10.63
N VAL A 355 -1.55 19.39 11.16
CA VAL A 355 -2.59 20.04 10.36
C VAL A 355 -2.74 21.48 10.83
N ASN A 356 -2.53 22.46 9.95
CA ASN A 356 -2.60 23.87 10.35
C ASN A 356 -4.04 24.37 10.55
N GLY A 357 -4.20 25.57 11.11
CA GLY A 357 -5.45 26.34 11.07
C GLY A 357 -6.44 26.13 12.23
N PHE A 358 -6.10 25.31 13.23
CA PHE A 358 -6.93 25.09 14.42
C PHE A 358 -6.64 26.13 15.52
N LYS A 359 -7.69 26.53 16.27
CA LYS A 359 -7.58 27.53 17.35
C LYS A 359 -6.76 26.99 18.52
N VAL A 360 -5.97 27.88 19.14
CA VAL A 360 -5.27 27.62 20.40
C VAL A 360 -6.30 27.26 21.48
N LYS A 361 -6.18 26.06 22.08
CA LYS A 361 -7.01 25.63 23.24
C LYS A 361 -6.80 26.61 24.41
N GLU A 362 -7.87 27.13 25.02
CA GLU A 362 -7.88 28.26 26.00
C GLU A 362 -6.97 28.09 27.24
N ASN A 363 -6.52 26.87 27.55
CA ASN A 363 -5.61 26.57 28.67
C ASN A 363 -4.22 26.08 28.23
N SER A 364 -3.88 26.26 26.96
CA SER A 364 -2.53 26.00 26.51
C SER A 364 -1.57 27.06 27.03
N ALA A 365 -0.52 26.63 27.73
CA ALA A 365 0.61 27.46 28.09
C ALA A 365 1.02 28.35 26.90
N ILE A 366 1.24 29.63 27.18
CA ILE A 366 1.60 30.70 26.23
C ILE A 366 2.45 30.15 25.08
N GLY A 367 1.86 30.04 23.88
CA GLY A 367 2.57 29.65 22.66
C GLY A 367 2.22 28.31 22.00
N LYS A 368 1.24 27.52 22.47
CA LYS A 368 0.85 26.29 21.76
C LYS A 368 0.05 26.57 20.47
N SER A 369 0.77 26.44 19.37
CA SER A 369 0.42 25.86 18.05
C SER A 369 -0.91 26.24 17.39
N THR A 370 -0.83 26.91 16.24
CA THR A 370 -1.86 26.97 15.19
C THR A 370 -1.97 25.66 14.40
N TYR A 371 -1.50 24.55 14.96
CA TYR A 371 -1.46 23.24 14.33
C TYR A 371 -1.95 22.19 15.31
N LEU A 372 -2.77 21.27 14.81
CA LEU A 372 -2.90 19.95 15.40
C LEU A 372 -1.55 19.22 15.27
N ALA A 373 -1.20 18.43 16.27
CA ALA A 373 0.03 17.66 16.26
C ALA A 373 -0.24 16.21 16.66
N TYR A 374 0.22 15.28 15.83
CA TYR A 374 0.03 13.85 16.06
C TYR A 374 1.38 13.15 16.28
N GLY A 375 1.32 11.99 16.92
CA GLY A 375 2.45 11.12 17.20
C GLY A 375 2.04 9.66 17.13
N TYR A 376 2.85 8.88 16.43
CA TYR A 376 2.63 7.45 16.18
C TYR A 376 3.83 6.65 16.68
N ASP A 377 3.56 5.47 17.19
CA ASP A 377 4.60 4.46 17.31
C ASP A 377 4.86 3.74 15.97
N GLU A 378 5.74 2.73 16.00
CA GLU A 378 6.17 2.01 14.78
C GLU A 378 5.04 1.18 14.16
N PHE A 379 3.94 0.91 14.86
CA PHE A 379 2.78 0.15 14.38
C PHE A 379 1.50 1.01 14.33
N GLY A 380 1.60 2.31 14.57
CA GLY A 380 0.49 3.26 14.49
C GLY A 380 -0.28 3.49 15.78
N ASN A 381 0.20 3.06 16.96
CA ASN A 381 -0.42 3.40 18.23
C ASN A 381 -0.34 4.91 18.49
N ASP A 382 -1.42 5.48 19.03
CA ASP A 382 -1.50 6.90 19.42
C ASP A 382 -0.58 7.16 20.62
N LEU A 383 0.53 7.89 20.38
CA LEU A 383 1.48 8.22 21.43
C LEU A 383 0.86 9.09 22.53
N GLY A 384 -0.13 9.92 22.22
CA GLY A 384 -0.85 10.71 23.21
C GLY A 384 -1.57 9.81 24.22
N ARG A 385 -2.20 8.74 23.73
CA ARG A 385 -2.83 7.73 24.59
C ARG A 385 -1.80 6.97 25.42
N GLU A 386 -0.69 6.55 24.81
CA GLU A 386 0.38 5.86 25.55
C GLU A 386 0.96 6.72 26.66
N LEU A 387 1.14 8.03 26.43
CA LEU A 387 1.61 8.95 27.45
C LEU A 387 0.61 9.04 28.60
N GLU A 388 -0.69 9.15 28.31
CA GLU A 388 -1.74 9.17 29.34
C GLU A 388 -1.79 7.87 30.16
N GLU A 389 -1.69 6.71 29.49
CA GLU A 389 -1.60 5.39 30.14
C GLU A 389 -0.37 5.29 31.05
N ALA A 390 0.73 5.95 30.70
CA ALA A 390 1.94 6.06 31.52
C ALA A 390 1.89 7.19 32.57
N GLY A 391 0.79 7.94 32.68
CA GLY A 391 0.64 9.05 33.61
C GLY A 391 1.42 10.32 33.24
N ILE A 392 1.87 10.43 31.98
CA ILE A 392 2.61 11.58 31.43
C ILE A 392 1.63 12.51 30.70
N PRO A 393 1.73 13.86 30.87
CA PRO A 393 0.85 14.79 30.18
C PRO A 393 0.89 14.65 28.65
N ASN A 394 -0.28 14.44 28.05
CA ASN A 394 -0.44 14.36 26.60
C ASN A 394 -0.13 15.72 25.94
N VAL A 395 0.75 15.69 24.93
CA VAL A 395 1.15 16.84 24.12
C VAL A 395 0.61 16.79 22.68
N TYR A 396 -0.08 15.71 22.31
CA TYR A 396 -0.66 15.46 20.99
C TYR A 396 -2.17 15.65 20.98
N ASP A 397 -2.70 15.89 19.79
CA ASP A 397 -4.11 15.77 19.50
C ASP A 397 -4.46 14.32 19.18
N ARG A 398 -5.70 13.92 19.49
CA ARG A 398 -6.17 12.55 19.31
C ARG A 398 -6.54 12.28 17.87
N GLN A 399 -6.20 11.09 17.42
CA GLN A 399 -6.52 10.62 16.08
C GLN A 399 -8.02 10.38 15.90
N GLY A 400 -8.54 10.64 14.70
CA GLY A 400 -9.95 10.43 14.38
C GLY A 400 -10.93 11.45 14.98
N MET A 401 -10.46 12.41 15.79
CA MET A 401 -11.32 13.37 16.49
C MET A 401 -11.61 14.64 15.69
N GLU A 402 -10.58 15.46 15.43
CA GLU A 402 -10.75 16.73 14.69
C GLU A 402 -10.78 16.50 13.17
N GLN A 403 -10.12 15.43 12.73
CA GLN A 403 -10.07 14.97 11.34
C GLN A 403 -9.87 13.45 11.32
N PRO A 404 -10.32 12.75 10.27
CA PRO A 404 -10.48 11.30 10.30
C PRO A 404 -9.20 10.49 10.10
N PHE A 405 -8.15 11.07 9.51
CA PHE A 405 -6.96 10.36 9.05
C PHE A 405 -5.91 10.20 10.16
N GLY A 406 -5.29 9.03 10.25
CA GLY A 406 -4.25 8.71 11.21
C GLY A 406 -3.07 8.01 10.54
N TYR A 407 -2.55 6.96 11.17
CA TYR A 407 -1.36 6.26 10.71
C TYR A 407 -1.51 5.84 9.24
N THR A 408 -0.48 6.16 8.44
CA THR A 408 -0.43 5.92 6.98
C THR A 408 -1.67 6.41 6.22
N GLY A 409 -2.32 7.48 6.67
CA GLY A 409 -3.51 8.03 6.01
C GLY A 409 -4.78 7.20 6.15
N TYR A 410 -4.78 6.13 6.97
CA TYR A 410 -5.98 5.37 7.28
C TYR A 410 -6.96 6.17 8.12
N ARG A 411 -8.23 5.74 8.16
CA ARG A 411 -9.23 6.36 9.04
C ARG A 411 -9.27 5.66 10.39
N TYR A 412 -9.03 6.39 11.48
CA TYR A 412 -9.11 5.83 12.83
C TYR A 412 -10.55 5.84 13.34
N ASP A 413 -10.97 4.77 13.99
CA ASP A 413 -12.26 4.68 14.64
C ASP A 413 -12.09 4.46 16.15
N GLU A 414 -12.59 5.42 16.94
CA GLU A 414 -12.36 5.43 18.39
C GLU A 414 -13.14 4.35 19.15
N VAL A 415 -14.29 3.89 18.62
CA VAL A 415 -15.12 2.89 19.31
C VAL A 415 -14.55 1.49 19.13
N SER A 416 -14.08 1.18 17.93
CA SER A 416 -13.44 -0.10 17.61
C SER A 416 -11.95 -0.14 17.96
N GLU A 417 -11.32 1.03 18.11
CA GLU A 417 -9.88 1.24 18.29
C GLU A 417 -9.03 0.62 17.16
N THR A 418 -9.56 0.65 15.94
CA THR A 418 -8.91 0.16 14.73
C THR A 418 -8.70 1.26 13.70
N TYR A 419 -7.80 1.01 12.74
CA TYR A 419 -7.76 1.78 11.51
C TYR A 419 -8.45 1.04 10.37
N PHE A 420 -9.30 1.76 9.65
CA PHE A 420 -9.90 1.28 8.42
C PHE A 420 -8.93 1.42 7.25
N ALA A 421 -8.40 0.28 6.83
CA ALA A 421 -7.50 0.11 5.70
C ALA A 421 -8.23 -0.29 4.42
N GLN A 422 -9.48 0.15 4.19
CA GLN A 422 -10.32 -0.23 3.04
C GLN A 422 -10.79 -1.70 3.02
N ALA A 423 -9.89 -2.66 2.76
CA ALA A 423 -10.27 -4.08 2.70
C ALA A 423 -10.44 -4.72 4.09
N ARG A 424 -9.68 -4.24 5.08
CA ARG A 424 -9.61 -4.78 6.45
C ARG A 424 -9.47 -3.68 7.49
N GLU A 425 -9.56 -4.07 8.76
CA GLU A 425 -9.20 -3.22 9.90
C GLU A 425 -7.83 -3.63 10.43
N THR A 426 -6.98 -2.67 10.79
CA THR A 426 -5.74 -2.94 11.52
C THR A 426 -5.88 -2.58 12.99
N GLN A 427 -5.27 -3.40 13.85
CA GLN A 427 -5.15 -3.16 15.29
C GLN A 427 -3.68 -2.84 15.64
N PRO A 428 -3.35 -1.55 15.83
CA PRO A 428 -1.98 -1.11 16.14
C PRO A 428 -1.41 -1.76 17.41
N ARG A 429 -2.23 -1.91 18.45
CA ARG A 429 -1.82 -2.51 19.73
C ARG A 429 -1.36 -3.96 19.59
N ALA A 430 -1.88 -4.69 18.60
CA ALA A 430 -1.47 -6.05 18.28
C ALA A 430 -0.51 -6.13 17.07
N GLY A 431 -0.31 -5.02 16.34
CA GLY A 431 0.56 -4.95 15.16
C GLY A 431 0.09 -5.83 14.00
N ARG A 432 -1.23 -6.02 13.85
CA ARG A 432 -1.82 -6.99 12.91
C ARG A 432 -3.19 -6.54 12.40
N PHE A 433 -3.67 -7.16 11.33
CA PHE A 433 -5.05 -7.04 10.87
C PHE A 433 -6.02 -7.83 11.77
N THR A 434 -7.29 -7.42 11.80
CA THR A 434 -8.36 -8.11 12.54
C THR A 434 -8.98 -9.28 11.78
N ALA A 435 -8.69 -9.39 10.48
CA ALA A 435 -9.24 -10.40 9.58
C ALA A 435 -8.14 -10.99 8.69
N GLU A 436 -8.37 -12.20 8.19
CA GLU A 436 -7.49 -12.85 7.21
C GLU A 436 -7.33 -11.98 5.95
N ASP A 437 -6.15 -12.06 5.35
CA ASP A 437 -5.87 -11.41 4.08
C ASP A 437 -6.81 -11.91 2.98
N VAL A 438 -7.30 -10.95 2.19
CA VAL A 438 -8.10 -11.22 1.00
C VAL A 438 -7.21 -11.83 -0.08
N ILE A 439 -5.92 -11.49 -0.09
CA ILE A 439 -4.91 -12.08 -0.96
C ILE A 439 -4.22 -13.22 -0.20
N LYS A 440 -4.43 -14.45 -0.64
CA LYS A 440 -3.81 -15.62 -0.03
C LYS A 440 -2.29 -15.63 -0.24
N GLY A 441 -1.58 -16.02 0.81
CA GLY A 441 -0.12 -16.04 0.85
C GLY A 441 0.51 -16.98 -0.19
N ASN A 442 1.75 -16.69 -0.57
CA ASN A 442 2.53 -17.48 -1.50
C ASN A 442 3.61 -18.27 -0.77
N GLY A 443 3.65 -19.59 -0.95
CA GLY A 443 4.66 -20.47 -0.33
C GLY A 443 6.11 -20.16 -0.73
N ALA A 444 6.33 -19.52 -1.90
CA ALA A 444 7.65 -19.06 -2.31
C ALA A 444 8.12 -17.82 -1.52
N VAL A 445 7.19 -17.09 -0.91
CA VAL A 445 7.46 -15.89 -0.10
C VAL A 445 6.86 -16.13 1.29
N ALA A 446 7.52 -16.96 2.10
CA ALA A 446 6.99 -17.48 3.37
C ALA A 446 6.40 -16.42 4.31
N LYS A 447 6.96 -15.19 4.32
CA LYS A 447 6.43 -14.06 5.10
C LYS A 447 4.99 -13.65 4.75
N THR A 448 4.50 -14.01 3.57
CA THR A 448 3.12 -13.74 3.11
C THR A 448 2.12 -14.82 3.57
N LEU A 449 2.58 -15.95 4.12
CA LEU A 449 1.71 -17.00 4.63
C LEU A 449 1.02 -16.60 5.95
N ASN A 450 1.53 -15.56 6.62
CA ASN A 450 0.84 -14.97 7.75
C ASN A 450 -0.20 -13.98 7.27
N GLU A 451 -1.45 -14.44 7.20
CA GLU A 451 -2.59 -13.70 6.66
C GLU A 451 -3.06 -12.53 7.55
N TYR A 452 -2.45 -12.33 8.72
CA TYR A 452 -2.79 -11.23 9.63
C TYR A 452 -1.68 -10.21 9.79
N SER A 453 -0.46 -10.51 9.34
CA SER A 453 0.69 -9.64 9.57
C SER A 453 0.48 -8.24 8.98
N TYR A 454 0.74 -7.18 9.76
CA TYR A 454 0.76 -5.83 9.22
C TYR A 454 2.14 -5.54 8.61
N CYS A 455 2.15 -5.14 7.33
CA CYS A 455 3.37 -4.74 6.62
C CYS A 455 4.54 -5.75 6.76
N LEU A 456 4.23 -7.05 6.81
CA LEU A 456 5.21 -8.14 6.97
C LEU A 456 6.13 -7.97 8.20
N ASN A 457 5.65 -7.28 9.24
CA ASN A 457 6.41 -6.88 10.44
C ASN A 457 7.56 -5.88 10.18
N ASN A 458 7.51 -5.16 9.07
CA ASN A 458 8.43 -4.08 8.72
C ASN A 458 7.64 -2.81 8.38
N SER A 459 6.84 -2.35 9.34
CA SER A 459 5.95 -1.20 9.26
C SER A 459 6.68 0.14 9.06
N LEU A 460 7.99 0.18 9.30
CA LEU A 460 8.81 1.35 9.00
C LEU A 460 9.11 1.45 7.51
N SER A 461 9.29 0.35 6.80
CA SER A 461 9.70 0.37 5.38
C SER A 461 8.54 0.14 4.42
N TYR A 462 7.45 -0.47 4.90
CA TYR A 462 6.29 -0.81 4.10
C TYR A 462 5.03 -0.12 4.61
N VAL A 463 4.16 0.23 3.66
CA VAL A 463 2.79 0.69 3.90
C VAL A 463 1.83 -0.19 3.11
N ASP A 464 0.76 -0.61 3.74
CA ASP A 464 -0.40 -1.20 3.07
C ASP A 464 -1.42 -0.07 2.88
N TRP A 465 -1.88 0.25 1.67
CA TRP A 465 -2.79 1.39 1.46
C TRP A 465 -4.25 0.99 1.35
N ASP A 466 -4.49 -0.23 0.92
CA ASP A 466 -5.81 -0.78 0.59
C ASP A 466 -6.20 -1.97 1.46
N GLY A 467 -5.34 -2.32 2.42
CA GLY A 467 -5.53 -3.40 3.37
C GLY A 467 -5.37 -4.76 2.70
N LYS A 468 -4.73 -4.88 1.53
CA LYS A 468 -4.54 -6.14 0.81
C LYS A 468 -3.07 -6.48 0.60
N SER A 469 -2.19 -5.48 0.47
CA SER A 469 -0.77 -5.77 0.22
C SER A 469 0.15 -4.68 0.75
N ALA A 470 1.23 -5.14 1.38
CA ALA A 470 2.32 -4.28 1.81
C ALA A 470 3.15 -3.83 0.60
N THR A 471 3.28 -2.52 0.43
CA THR A 471 4.10 -1.87 -0.60
C THR A 471 5.25 -1.13 0.06
N VAL A 472 6.41 -1.05 -0.59
CA VAL A 472 7.50 -0.20 -0.09
C VAL A 472 6.98 1.24 -0.07
N ALA A 473 7.25 1.98 1.02
CA ALA A 473 6.89 3.39 1.11
C ALA A 473 7.67 4.21 0.06
N ILE A 474 7.12 4.30 -1.14
CA ILE A 474 7.59 5.20 -2.19
C ILE A 474 6.78 6.48 -2.04
N LEU A 475 7.44 7.63 -2.02
CA LEU A 475 6.78 8.94 -1.98
C LEU A 475 5.97 9.15 -3.26
N VAL A 476 4.72 8.68 -3.27
CA VAL A 476 3.79 8.86 -4.39
C VAL A 476 3.15 10.25 -4.25
N VAL A 477 3.81 11.27 -4.79
CA VAL A 477 3.09 12.46 -5.22
C VAL A 477 2.65 12.21 -6.66
N ALA A 478 1.35 12.40 -6.90
CA ALA A 478 0.70 12.13 -8.18
C ALA A 478 1.57 12.65 -9.33
N GLY A 479 1.93 11.77 -10.25
CA GLY A 479 2.84 12.13 -11.32
C GLY A 479 3.65 10.98 -11.89
N LEU A 480 3.86 9.94 -11.07
CA LEU A 480 4.29 8.61 -11.50
C LEU A 480 3.15 7.61 -11.26
N THR A 481 1.93 7.97 -11.67
CA THR A 481 0.89 6.95 -11.96
C THR A 481 1.13 6.39 -13.36
N LEU A 482 2.30 5.79 -13.54
CA LEU A 482 2.42 4.67 -14.47
C LEU A 482 2.57 3.44 -13.56
N LEU A 483 1.49 2.66 -13.48
CA LEU A 483 1.44 1.22 -13.18
C LEU A 483 0.79 0.64 -11.91
N LEU A 484 0.15 1.38 -10.97
CA LEU A 484 -0.46 0.67 -9.81
C LEU A 484 -1.91 0.97 -9.39
N THR A 485 -2.68 1.84 -10.07
CA THR A 485 -4.14 1.88 -9.81
C THR A 485 -4.95 2.27 -11.05
N GLY A 486 -5.85 1.37 -11.48
CA GLY A 486 -7.09 1.70 -12.17
C GLY A 486 -6.98 2.07 -13.65
N CYS A 487 -7.06 1.08 -14.53
CA CYS A 487 -7.53 1.30 -15.90
C CYS A 487 -9.04 1.59 -15.82
N GLY A 488 -9.41 2.87 -15.72
CA GLY A 488 -10.80 3.29 -15.84
C GLY A 488 -11.24 3.15 -17.29
N LYS A 489 -11.95 2.08 -17.63
CA LYS A 489 -12.72 2.03 -18.88
C LYS A 489 -13.87 3.05 -18.78
N GLU A 490 -14.02 3.85 -19.82
CA GLU A 490 -15.25 4.62 -20.07
C GLU A 490 -16.45 3.66 -20.04
N LEU A 491 -17.43 3.95 -19.20
CA LEU A 491 -18.75 3.34 -19.28
C LEU A 491 -19.59 4.23 -20.20
N ASP A 492 -19.85 3.75 -21.41
CA ASP A 492 -20.82 4.37 -22.31
C ASP A 492 -22.25 4.10 -21.81
N GLU A 493 -23.09 5.13 -21.81
CA GLU A 493 -24.28 5.28 -20.97
C GLU A 493 -25.57 4.68 -21.58
N SER A 494 -25.48 3.70 -22.48
CA SER A 494 -26.66 3.14 -23.13
C SER A 494 -26.64 1.62 -23.22
N GLU A 495 -27.19 0.97 -22.20
CA GLU A 495 -28.02 -0.26 -22.24
C GLU A 495 -28.11 -0.87 -20.82
N ILE A 496 -29.05 -0.37 -20.02
CA ILE A 496 -29.48 -1.03 -18.78
C ILE A 496 -30.71 -1.87 -19.12
N GLU A 497 -30.56 -3.19 -19.19
CA GLU A 497 -31.67 -4.12 -18.96
C GLU A 497 -31.42 -4.91 -17.66
N PRO A 498 -32.46 -5.15 -16.83
CA PRO A 498 -32.30 -5.74 -15.52
C PRO A 498 -32.03 -7.25 -15.62
N MET A 499 -30.98 -7.75 -14.96
CA MET A 499 -30.74 -9.18 -14.88
C MET A 499 -31.79 -9.88 -13.98
N PRO A 500 -32.37 -11.01 -14.44
CA PRO A 500 -33.20 -11.86 -13.60
C PRO A 500 -32.33 -12.78 -12.71
N SER A 501 -32.89 -13.16 -11.57
CA SER A 501 -32.31 -14.15 -10.65
C SER A 501 -32.18 -15.54 -11.29
N ALA A 502 -31.01 -16.20 -11.18
CA ALA A 502 -30.86 -17.62 -10.81
C ALA A 502 -29.45 -18.19 -11.08
N THR A 503 -29.02 -19.01 -10.12
CA THR A 503 -28.28 -20.29 -10.23
C THR A 503 -26.79 -20.30 -10.60
N SER A 504 -26.10 -21.20 -9.88
CA SER A 504 -24.73 -21.67 -10.01
C SER A 504 -24.33 -21.97 -11.46
N ASP A 505 -23.30 -21.27 -11.94
CA ASP A 505 -22.11 -21.82 -12.61
C ASP A 505 -21.25 -20.62 -13.05
N HIS A 506 -20.05 -20.51 -12.47
CA HIS A 506 -19.08 -19.46 -12.75
C HIS A 506 -18.15 -19.87 -13.90
N GLU A 507 -17.99 -19.00 -14.90
CA GLU A 507 -16.75 -18.86 -15.65
C GLU A 507 -16.23 -17.42 -15.47
N PHE A 508 -15.27 -17.24 -14.56
CA PHE A 508 -14.48 -16.03 -14.45
C PHE A 508 -13.30 -16.13 -15.44
N THR A 509 -13.42 -15.51 -16.61
CA THR A 509 -12.26 -15.29 -17.48
C THR A 509 -11.47 -14.09 -16.96
N ASN A 510 -10.38 -14.34 -16.22
CA ASN A 510 -9.34 -13.35 -15.97
C ASN A 510 -8.62 -13.05 -17.29
N SER A 511 -8.87 -11.87 -17.88
CA SER A 511 -8.04 -11.37 -18.99
C SER A 511 -6.79 -10.72 -18.40
N MET A 512 -5.68 -11.45 -18.47
CA MET A 512 -4.34 -10.88 -18.34
C MET A 512 -4.08 -10.14 -19.66
N GLU A 513 -4.12 -8.81 -19.66
CA GLU A 513 -3.74 -8.03 -20.85
C GLU A 513 -2.25 -8.30 -21.14
N VAL A 514 -2.03 -9.07 -22.21
CA VAL A 514 -0.73 -9.41 -22.77
C VAL A 514 -0.09 -8.11 -23.30
N TYR A 515 0.96 -7.63 -22.65
CA TYR A 515 1.81 -6.55 -23.16
C TYR A 515 2.65 -7.06 -24.33
N ASN A 516 2.04 -7.24 -25.51
CA ASN A 516 2.75 -7.45 -26.78
C ASN A 516 1.86 -7.08 -27.97
N SER A 517 1.23 -5.91 -27.94
CA SER A 517 0.70 -5.37 -29.18
C SER A 517 1.90 -5.01 -30.08
N LYS A 518 1.81 -5.37 -31.36
CA LYS A 518 2.71 -4.91 -32.44
C LYS A 518 3.00 -3.40 -32.36
N GLU A 519 2.03 -2.65 -31.84
CA GLU A 519 2.10 -1.22 -31.55
C GLU A 519 3.13 -0.83 -30.46
N TYR A 520 3.35 -1.67 -29.44
CA TYR A 520 4.39 -1.44 -28.43
C TYR A 520 5.80 -1.62 -29.03
N ILE A 521 6.00 -2.66 -29.83
CA ILE A 521 7.27 -3.00 -30.49
C ILE A 521 7.64 -1.92 -31.52
N GLU A 522 6.68 -1.45 -32.31
CA GLU A 522 6.89 -0.39 -33.30
C GLU A 522 7.19 0.98 -32.64
N ARG A 523 6.75 1.21 -31.41
CA ARG A 523 6.95 2.48 -30.68
C ARG A 523 8.24 2.55 -29.88
N THR A 524 8.74 1.44 -29.34
CA THR A 524 9.89 1.43 -28.44
C THR A 524 11.20 0.99 -29.11
N ASN A 525 11.13 0.31 -30.26
CA ASN A 525 12.28 -0.37 -30.87
C ASN A 525 13.03 -1.33 -29.92
N CYS A 526 12.42 -1.69 -28.77
CA CYS A 526 12.96 -2.61 -27.79
C CYS A 526 12.05 -3.84 -27.77
N TYR A 527 12.62 -5.02 -28.07
CA TYR A 527 11.92 -6.27 -27.84
C TYR A 527 12.07 -6.63 -26.35
N ALA A 528 11.00 -7.07 -25.70
CA ALA A 528 11.04 -7.67 -24.37
C ALA A 528 10.61 -9.13 -24.48
N TYR A 529 11.04 -9.97 -23.55
CA TYR A 529 10.70 -11.40 -23.49
C TYR A 529 9.19 -11.60 -23.54
N ALA A 530 8.72 -12.36 -24.53
CA ALA A 530 7.34 -12.76 -24.69
C ALA A 530 7.23 -14.29 -24.57
N LEU A 531 6.45 -14.79 -23.61
CA LEU A 531 5.73 -16.04 -23.81
C LEU A 531 4.37 -15.67 -24.34
N ASP A 532 4.15 -15.92 -25.61
CA ASP A 532 2.84 -15.73 -26.22
C ASP A 532 2.06 -17.06 -26.22
N ILE A 533 0.77 -17.02 -25.91
CA ILE A 533 -0.13 -18.15 -26.12
C ILE A 533 -0.50 -18.10 -27.60
N ILE A 534 0.34 -18.71 -28.42
CA ILE A 534 0.15 -18.69 -29.86
C ILE A 534 -0.93 -19.72 -30.26
N ASN A 535 -1.69 -19.44 -31.31
CA ASN A 535 -2.51 -20.44 -31.96
C ASN A 535 -1.63 -21.61 -32.42
N ASN A 536 -2.12 -22.83 -32.21
CA ASN A 536 -1.46 -24.02 -32.70
C ASN A 536 -1.35 -23.92 -34.24
N PRO A 537 -0.15 -23.96 -34.84
CA PRO A 537 0.02 -23.78 -36.28
C PRO A 537 -0.54 -24.94 -37.12
N LEU A 538 -0.83 -26.08 -36.49
CA LEU A 538 -1.45 -27.25 -37.15
C LEU A 538 -2.98 -27.18 -37.13
N THR A 539 -3.57 -26.72 -36.02
CA THR A 539 -5.03 -26.75 -35.83
C THR A 539 -5.70 -25.38 -35.95
N GLY A 540 -4.93 -24.29 -35.85
CA GLY A 540 -5.41 -22.90 -35.86
C GLY A 540 -6.11 -22.45 -34.57
N GLU A 541 -6.31 -23.35 -33.60
CA GLU A 541 -6.95 -23.04 -32.32
C GLU A 541 -5.94 -22.47 -31.31
N LYS A 542 -6.40 -21.58 -30.43
CA LYS A 542 -5.63 -21.19 -29.23
C LYS A 542 -5.44 -22.43 -28.37
N PHE A 543 -4.23 -22.67 -27.86
CA PHE A 543 -4.01 -23.74 -26.89
C PHE A 543 -4.89 -23.49 -25.66
N GLY A 544 -5.96 -24.27 -25.50
CA GLY A 544 -6.81 -24.25 -24.32
C GLY A 544 -6.23 -25.14 -23.23
N PHE A 545 -6.12 -24.63 -22.00
CA PHE A 545 -5.92 -25.47 -20.81
C PHE A 545 -7.23 -26.22 -20.53
N GLN A 546 -7.42 -27.37 -21.16
CA GLN A 546 -8.51 -28.29 -20.79
C GLN A 546 -7.97 -29.28 -19.75
N GLY A 547 -8.33 -29.07 -18.49
CA GLY A 547 -8.01 -29.95 -17.38
C GLY A 547 -8.93 -29.66 -16.21
N ASP A 548 -10.00 -30.45 -16.10
CA ASP A 548 -11.06 -30.35 -15.10
C ASP A 548 -10.59 -30.95 -13.77
N HIS A 549 -9.55 -30.37 -13.13
CA HIS A 549 -9.11 -30.73 -11.78
C HIS A 549 -8.48 -29.52 -11.05
N THR A 550 -8.90 -29.36 -9.79
CA THR A 550 -8.51 -28.33 -8.82
C THR A 550 -7.06 -28.44 -8.34
N TYR A 551 -6.11 -28.32 -9.26
CA TYR A 551 -4.74 -27.94 -8.97
C TYR A 551 -4.43 -26.69 -9.77
N SER A 552 -4.48 -25.53 -9.10
CA SER A 552 -3.81 -24.33 -9.55
C SER A 552 -2.31 -24.62 -9.54
N THR A 553 -1.80 -25.16 -10.64
CA THR A 553 -0.36 -25.08 -10.89
C THR A 553 -0.06 -23.94 -11.86
N PRO A 554 0.97 -23.15 -11.50
CA PRO A 554 1.14 -21.75 -11.83
C PRO A 554 2.13 -21.67 -13.01
N TRP A 555 2.85 -20.55 -13.16
CA TRP A 555 3.93 -20.32 -14.13
C TRP A 555 3.44 -19.80 -15.49
N GLY A 556 3.49 -18.47 -15.65
CA GLY A 556 4.20 -17.98 -16.81
C GLY A 556 5.64 -18.49 -16.69
N LEU A 557 6.05 -19.40 -17.57
CA LEU A 557 7.41 -19.92 -17.65
C LEU A 557 8.41 -18.75 -17.64
N GLN A 558 9.24 -18.57 -16.62
CA GLN A 558 10.36 -17.65 -16.73
C GLN A 558 11.48 -18.36 -17.50
N PRO A 559 12.00 -17.79 -18.61
CA PRO A 559 13.07 -18.43 -19.36
C PRO A 559 14.35 -18.44 -18.50
N GLY A 560 14.74 -19.63 -18.04
CA GLY A 560 15.93 -19.87 -17.21
C GLY A 560 15.67 -20.57 -15.87
N MET A 561 14.43 -20.97 -15.56
CA MET A 561 14.10 -21.67 -14.31
C MET A 561 13.53 -23.07 -14.50
N LEU A 562 13.83 -23.74 -15.61
CA LEU A 562 13.32 -25.10 -15.75
C LEU A 562 14.05 -26.06 -14.82
N CYS A 563 15.37 -25.89 -14.59
CA CYS A 563 16.13 -26.87 -13.79
C CYS A 563 17.42 -26.34 -13.09
N GLY A 564 17.60 -25.07 -12.72
CA GLY A 564 18.89 -24.62 -12.14
C GLY A 564 18.88 -23.42 -11.20
N GLU A 565 19.71 -23.49 -10.15
CA GLU A 565 20.10 -22.34 -9.29
C GLU A 565 21.15 -21.49 -10.02
N TYR A 566 20.72 -20.47 -10.74
CA TYR A 566 21.62 -19.45 -11.30
C TYR A 566 21.79 -18.30 -10.30
N SER A 567 23.00 -17.75 -10.16
CA SER A 567 23.20 -16.58 -9.29
C SER A 567 22.42 -15.37 -9.83
N HIS A 568 21.84 -14.57 -8.92
CA HIS A 568 21.04 -13.39 -9.29
C HIS A 568 21.81 -12.43 -10.22
N GLU A 569 23.13 -12.32 -10.04
CA GLU A 569 24.00 -11.50 -10.89
C GLU A 569 24.12 -12.03 -12.32
N SER A 570 24.19 -13.35 -12.50
CA SER A 570 24.24 -13.98 -13.85
C SER A 570 22.90 -13.86 -14.56
N TYR A 571 21.80 -13.92 -13.81
CA TYR A 571 20.45 -13.72 -14.32
C TYR A 571 20.25 -12.27 -14.79
N VAL A 572 20.58 -11.28 -13.97
CA VAL A 572 20.48 -9.86 -14.34
C VAL A 572 21.35 -9.55 -15.56
N LYS A 573 22.56 -10.10 -15.65
CA LYS A 573 23.42 -9.95 -16.83
C LYS A 573 22.81 -10.51 -18.11
N SER A 574 22.06 -11.61 -18.03
CA SER A 574 21.39 -12.20 -19.19
C SER A 574 20.25 -11.35 -19.75
N LEU A 575 19.76 -10.37 -18.98
CA LEU A 575 18.62 -9.51 -19.34
C LEU A 575 19.01 -8.18 -20.00
N HIS A 576 20.32 -7.88 -20.10
CA HIS A 576 20.77 -6.56 -20.57
C HIS A 576 20.83 -6.39 -22.10
N GLY A 577 20.46 -7.41 -22.87
CA GLY A 577 20.40 -7.32 -24.33
C GLY A 577 21.74 -7.05 -25.02
N THR A 578 22.87 -7.22 -24.34
CA THR A 578 24.24 -7.10 -24.89
C THR A 578 24.71 -8.43 -25.46
N ASP A 579 25.63 -8.43 -26.43
CA ASP A 579 26.22 -9.67 -27.00
C ASP A 579 26.62 -10.71 -25.94
N GLU A 580 27.20 -10.24 -24.83
CA GLU A 580 27.59 -11.08 -23.68
C GLU A 580 26.38 -11.60 -22.89
N GLY A 581 25.38 -10.75 -22.63
CA GLY A 581 24.12 -11.15 -21.98
C GLY A 581 23.36 -12.21 -22.78
N ASN A 582 23.44 -12.16 -24.10
CA ASN A 582 22.75 -13.10 -24.99
C ASN A 582 23.43 -14.44 -25.00
N ALA A 583 24.76 -14.44 -25.04
CA ALA A 583 25.54 -15.65 -24.96
C ALA A 583 25.27 -16.36 -23.62
N LEU A 584 25.18 -15.60 -22.52
CA LEU A 584 24.78 -16.09 -21.20
C LEU A 584 23.36 -16.67 -21.22
N PHE A 585 22.39 -15.95 -21.80
CA PHE A 585 21.01 -16.41 -21.91
C PHE A 585 20.89 -17.71 -22.73
N ILE A 586 21.51 -17.77 -23.91
CA ILE A 586 21.53 -18.97 -24.76
C ILE A 586 22.18 -20.14 -24.02
N SER A 587 23.23 -19.88 -23.23
CA SER A 587 23.87 -20.92 -22.43
C SER A 587 22.94 -21.50 -21.34
N HIS A 588 22.14 -20.65 -20.68
CA HIS A 588 21.16 -21.10 -19.68
C HIS A 588 20.04 -21.91 -20.33
N VAL A 589 19.50 -21.42 -21.46
CA VAL A 589 18.46 -22.14 -22.22
C VAL A 589 18.98 -23.49 -22.69
N LYS A 590 20.19 -23.54 -23.26
CA LYS A 590 20.80 -24.79 -23.71
C LYS A 590 21.00 -25.77 -22.55
N ASN A 591 21.48 -25.30 -21.40
CA ASN A 591 21.64 -26.13 -20.21
C ASN A 591 20.31 -26.70 -19.70
N ASP A 592 19.26 -25.88 -19.71
CA ASP A 592 17.91 -26.31 -19.31
C ASP A 592 17.34 -27.32 -20.32
N VAL A 593 17.50 -27.09 -21.63
CA VAL A 593 17.09 -28.01 -22.70
C VAL A 593 17.87 -29.34 -22.63
N ASP A 594 19.18 -29.29 -22.37
CA ASP A 594 20.03 -30.48 -22.21
C ASP A 594 19.61 -31.31 -20.99
N LYS A 595 19.27 -30.66 -19.85
CA LYS A 595 18.74 -31.34 -18.65
C LYS A 595 17.39 -32.02 -18.89
N LEU A 596 16.60 -31.50 -19.83
CA LEU A 596 15.34 -32.11 -20.27
C LEU A 596 15.56 -33.26 -21.28
N GLY A 597 16.81 -33.55 -21.67
CA GLY A 597 17.13 -34.59 -22.66
C GLY A 597 16.71 -34.22 -24.09
N LEU A 598 16.49 -32.93 -24.35
CA LEU A 598 16.13 -32.37 -25.66
C LEU A 598 17.40 -31.87 -26.37
N GLU A 599 17.33 -31.68 -27.69
CA GLU A 599 18.45 -31.15 -28.48
C GLU A 599 18.18 -29.69 -28.87
N PHE A 600 19.04 -28.78 -28.42
CA PHE A 600 18.97 -27.36 -28.76
C PHE A 600 19.46 -27.11 -30.20
N GLN A 601 18.67 -26.43 -31.03
CA GLN A 601 19.05 -26.07 -32.40
C GLN A 601 18.87 -24.57 -32.65
N GLU A 602 19.95 -23.92 -33.07
CA GLU A 602 20.01 -22.49 -33.37
C GLU A 602 19.86 -22.25 -34.88
N TYR A 603 19.11 -21.21 -35.30
CA TYR A 603 18.94 -20.84 -36.70
C TYR A 603 19.29 -19.36 -36.90
N THR A 604 20.20 -19.07 -37.82
CA THR A 604 20.76 -17.70 -38.00
C THR A 604 20.74 -17.16 -39.43
N GLU A 605 20.20 -17.88 -40.41
CA GLU A 605 20.30 -17.48 -41.83
C GLU A 605 19.20 -16.49 -42.30
N GLY A 606 19.63 -15.40 -42.95
CA GLY A 606 18.77 -14.50 -43.76
C GLY A 606 18.24 -13.24 -43.08
N MET A 607 18.76 -12.84 -41.91
CA MET A 607 18.11 -11.81 -41.08
C MET A 607 19.12 -10.78 -40.57
N THR A 608 18.92 -9.49 -40.90
CA THR A 608 19.65 -8.36 -40.30
C THR A 608 18.85 -7.81 -39.12
N GLY A 609 19.35 -8.04 -37.90
CA GLY A 609 18.88 -7.35 -36.70
C GLY A 609 17.78 -8.05 -35.91
N GLY A 610 17.83 -9.37 -35.73
CA GLY A 610 17.02 -10.10 -34.74
C GLY A 610 16.74 -11.55 -35.15
N TYR A 611 16.76 -12.48 -34.19
CA TYR A 611 16.46 -13.90 -34.39
C TYR A 611 15.17 -14.30 -33.65
N ILE A 612 14.33 -15.14 -34.28
CA ILE A 612 13.15 -15.78 -33.67
C ILE A 612 13.41 -17.28 -33.52
N VAL A 613 13.19 -17.86 -32.33
CA VAL A 613 13.41 -19.30 -32.05
C VAL A 613 12.24 -20.15 -32.51
N ALA A 614 12.58 -21.35 -33.01
CA ALA A 614 11.65 -22.35 -33.51
C ALA A 614 10.94 -23.11 -32.38
N ILE A 615 9.70 -23.46 -32.66
CA ILE A 615 8.79 -24.14 -31.74
C ILE A 615 8.92 -25.65 -31.88
N ALA A 616 9.04 -26.41 -30.80
CA ALA A 616 8.90 -27.87 -30.83
C ALA A 616 7.48 -28.29 -30.39
N ILE A 617 6.72 -28.94 -31.27
CA ILE A 617 5.38 -29.45 -30.95
C ILE A 617 5.42 -30.97 -30.80
N ARG A 618 4.86 -31.50 -29.70
CA ARG A 618 4.58 -32.92 -29.50
C ARG A 618 3.21 -33.24 -30.10
N ASP A 619 3.16 -34.10 -31.11
CA ASP A 619 1.94 -34.30 -31.93
C ASP A 619 0.96 -35.38 -31.37
N ASN A 620 1.38 -36.21 -30.39
CA ASN A 620 0.49 -37.17 -29.68
C ASN A 620 1.20 -37.84 -28.47
N PRO A 621 0.50 -38.31 -27.43
CA PRO A 621 1.05 -39.11 -26.32
C PRO A 621 1.93 -40.32 -26.69
N ASP A 622 1.64 -41.04 -27.78
CA ASP A 622 2.23 -42.36 -28.05
C ASP A 622 3.47 -42.42 -28.97
N MET A 623 4.02 -41.32 -29.50
CA MET A 623 5.23 -41.41 -30.35
C MET A 623 6.31 -40.34 -30.12
N SER A 624 7.54 -40.79 -30.37
CA SER A 624 8.83 -40.23 -29.97
C SER A 624 9.33 -39.00 -30.75
N ASP A 625 8.52 -38.33 -31.57
CA ASP A 625 8.97 -37.35 -32.57
C ASP A 625 8.49 -35.91 -32.31
N TYR A 626 9.36 -34.91 -32.54
CA TYR A 626 9.06 -33.48 -32.44
C TYR A 626 9.20 -32.77 -33.79
N HIS A 627 8.42 -31.70 -34.03
CA HIS A 627 8.43 -30.92 -35.27
C HIS A 627 8.62 -29.42 -35.04
N PHE A 628 9.30 -28.76 -35.99
CA PHE A 628 9.68 -27.35 -35.89
C PHE A 628 8.94 -26.41 -36.85
N TYR A 629 8.52 -25.24 -36.35
CA TYR A 629 7.83 -24.17 -37.10
C TYR A 629 8.35 -22.77 -36.69
N ARG A 630 8.25 -21.78 -37.59
CA ARG A 630 8.69 -20.38 -37.40
C ARG A 630 7.56 -19.41 -37.74
N GLU A 631 7.37 -18.35 -36.94
CA GLU A 631 6.45 -17.25 -37.26
C GLU A 631 7.10 -16.27 -38.24
N ASN A 632 6.36 -15.79 -39.25
CA ASN A 632 6.90 -14.91 -40.28
C ASN A 632 6.77 -13.41 -39.94
N GLY A 633 6.36 -13.05 -38.72
CA GLY A 633 6.23 -11.66 -38.24
C GLY A 633 4.98 -10.92 -38.72
N ASP A 634 4.15 -11.56 -39.52
CA ASP A 634 2.82 -11.11 -39.95
C ASP A 634 1.69 -11.93 -39.31
N GLY A 635 2.01 -12.75 -38.30
CA GLY A 635 1.07 -13.69 -37.67
C GLY A 635 0.89 -15.00 -38.44
N THR A 636 1.59 -15.21 -39.57
CA THR A 636 1.55 -16.48 -40.31
C THR A 636 2.74 -17.39 -39.96
N TRP A 637 2.56 -18.69 -40.14
CA TRP A 637 3.57 -19.70 -39.81
C TRP A 637 4.26 -20.26 -41.06
N SER A 638 5.53 -20.60 -40.94
CA SER A 638 6.27 -21.36 -41.94
C SER A 638 5.69 -22.76 -42.10
N SER A 639 5.94 -23.39 -43.25
CA SER A 639 5.80 -24.83 -43.37
C SER A 639 6.76 -25.56 -42.39
N LYS A 640 6.48 -26.85 -42.12
CA LYS A 640 7.30 -27.70 -41.25
C LYS A 640 8.78 -27.63 -41.64
N LEU A 641 9.60 -27.13 -40.72
CA LEU A 641 11.03 -26.89 -40.93
C LEU A 641 11.88 -28.15 -40.69
N GLY A 642 11.38 -29.14 -39.95
CA GLY A 642 12.07 -30.41 -39.70
C GLY A 642 11.43 -31.24 -38.57
N GLY A 643 12.05 -32.38 -38.20
CA GLY A 643 11.67 -33.14 -37.00
C GLY A 643 12.70 -34.18 -36.53
N LYS A 644 12.67 -34.57 -35.24
CA LYS A 644 13.62 -35.50 -34.61
C LYS A 644 13.00 -36.40 -33.53
N LYS A 645 13.59 -37.60 -33.32
CA LYS A 645 13.21 -38.57 -32.27
C LYS A 645 13.89 -38.31 -30.92
N VAL A 646 13.15 -38.38 -29.82
CA VAL A 646 13.68 -38.32 -28.44
C VAL A 646 14.17 -39.69 -27.97
N LYS A 647 15.30 -39.70 -27.24
CA LYS A 647 15.81 -40.88 -26.54
C LYS A 647 15.01 -41.10 -25.26
N THR A 648 14.26 -42.19 -25.17
CA THR A 648 13.50 -42.56 -23.97
C THR A 648 14.41 -43.17 -22.89
N GLY A 649 14.24 -42.78 -21.62
CA GLY A 649 14.89 -43.44 -20.48
C GLY A 649 15.35 -42.58 -19.28
N ILE A 650 14.99 -41.30 -19.18
CA ILE A 650 15.34 -40.47 -18.01
C ILE A 650 14.19 -40.50 -17.00
N GLU A 651 14.42 -41.12 -15.83
CA GLU A 651 13.52 -40.99 -14.67
C GLU A 651 13.81 -39.67 -13.97
N ASN A 652 12.89 -38.70 -14.09
CA ASN A 652 12.92 -37.43 -13.36
C ASN A 652 11.54 -37.20 -12.70
N PRO A 653 11.44 -37.16 -11.36
CA PRO A 653 10.16 -37.06 -10.64
C PRO A 653 9.36 -35.79 -10.94
N GLN A 654 10.00 -34.72 -11.40
CA GLN A 654 9.29 -33.50 -11.78
C GLN A 654 8.64 -33.57 -13.17
N ILE A 655 9.05 -34.51 -14.03
CA ILE A 655 8.48 -34.70 -15.37
C ILE A 655 7.29 -35.68 -15.34
N ASP A 656 7.23 -36.59 -14.37
CA ASP A 656 6.11 -37.53 -14.23
C ASP A 656 4.77 -36.84 -13.93
N ALA A 657 4.79 -35.65 -13.30
CA ALA A 657 3.61 -34.81 -13.12
C ALA A 657 3.07 -34.22 -14.45
N TYR A 658 3.85 -34.25 -15.53
CA TYR A 658 3.49 -33.69 -16.84
C TYR A 658 3.24 -34.77 -17.91
N LYS A 659 3.23 -36.05 -17.53
CA LYS A 659 3.03 -37.17 -18.47
C LYS A 659 1.58 -37.32 -18.97
N GLU A 660 0.60 -36.72 -18.30
CA GLU A 660 -0.79 -36.73 -18.74
C GLU A 660 -1.16 -35.37 -19.37
N GLY A 661 -1.28 -35.35 -20.70
CA GLY A 661 -2.04 -34.32 -21.42
C GLY A 661 -1.31 -33.05 -21.89
N TYR A 662 -0.06 -32.80 -21.51
CA TYR A 662 0.60 -31.53 -21.86
C TYR A 662 1.47 -31.62 -23.14
N ASN A 663 1.12 -30.82 -24.15
CA ASN A 663 1.97 -30.52 -25.29
C ASN A 663 3.06 -29.53 -24.82
N ILE A 664 4.26 -30.02 -24.53
CA ILE A 664 5.35 -29.15 -24.06
C ILE A 664 5.78 -28.20 -25.18
N PHE A 665 5.88 -26.91 -24.85
CA PHE A 665 6.32 -25.84 -25.76
C PHE A 665 7.38 -24.98 -25.07
N LEU A 666 8.49 -24.72 -25.76
CA LEU A 666 9.52 -23.76 -25.35
C LEU A 666 9.86 -22.87 -26.54
N GLY A 667 9.42 -21.61 -26.48
CA GLY A 667 9.83 -20.55 -27.40
C GLY A 667 10.67 -19.53 -26.66
N TYR A 668 11.71 -19.00 -27.31
CA TYR A 668 12.57 -17.95 -26.76
C TYR A 668 12.79 -16.86 -27.81
N TYR A 669 12.97 -15.61 -27.40
CA TYR A 669 13.23 -14.48 -28.30
C TYR A 669 14.49 -13.75 -27.87
N TYR A 670 15.15 -13.07 -28.82
CA TYR A 670 16.31 -12.21 -28.55
C TYR A 670 16.10 -10.76 -29.00
N ILE A 671 16.77 -9.81 -28.33
CA ILE A 671 16.60 -8.34 -28.36
C ILE A 671 17.78 -7.67 -29.04
N THR A 672 17.66 -6.97 -30.17
CA THR A 672 18.85 -6.29 -30.74
C THR A 672 19.31 -5.05 -30.00
N GLU A 673 20.64 -4.84 -29.95
CA GLU A 673 21.25 -3.54 -29.66
C GLU A 673 20.81 -2.49 -30.70
N LYS A 674 19.98 -1.54 -30.26
CA LYS A 674 20.07 -0.15 -30.72
C LYS A 674 20.26 0.73 -29.50
N GLU A 675 21.12 1.73 -29.63
CA GLU A 675 21.65 2.66 -28.61
C GLU A 675 20.62 3.41 -27.74
N GLU A 676 19.33 3.08 -27.80
CA GLU A 676 18.25 3.83 -27.13
C GLU A 676 17.46 3.05 -26.06
N CYS A 677 17.75 1.77 -25.80
CA CYS A 677 17.02 1.04 -24.73
C CYS A 677 17.50 1.37 -23.29
N SER A 678 18.41 2.34 -23.09
CA SER A 678 18.94 2.68 -21.75
C SER A 678 18.37 3.98 -21.15
N LYS A 679 17.11 4.36 -21.45
CA LYS A 679 16.47 5.54 -20.84
C LYS A 679 15.26 5.18 -20.01
#